data_AF-A0A1F7Z496-F1
#
_entry.id   AF-A0A1F7Z496-F1
#
_cell.length_a   1.000
_cell.length_b   1.000
_cell.length_c   1.000
_cell.angle_alpha   90.00
_cell.angle_beta   90.00
_cell.angle_gamma   90.00
#
_symmetry.space_group_name_H-M   'P 1'
#
loop_
_entity.id
_entity.type
_entity.pdbx_description
1 polymer ?
#
loop_
_entity_poly.entity_id
_entity_poly.type
_entity_poly.pdbx_seq_one_letter_code
_entity_poly.pdbx_strand_id
1 'polypeptide(L)'
;MNHLQPISGTPLIPPFFVTIYFAIFIGILLITYLFIHLKARDLHISHKLKKLAIFATVIKILVIIGVILVATYWLYPAPAPRKVMPLNNSIQVPLNNPVEIEFDRPVNRQVMEKSIFPDTPGVWVFEKPLYATHLYRKLTFYPHQSLEPGTVYKITLFNVQNTSKISDSRAYSLTFTTQNTPNVTSVIPRSDSSDIPVTSQVTINLSEGNDRVSDFEFSLNPEISFRTQLSQDKHSYLLIPLENFSQGTTYTLTIRKTDLFWNLDEDEIIHRSPTTEEYSGTFTTKEPPGIEEFAPPDTNAPVDSTIKIRFTQAMDQNSVKEGLQIAPDPGGKLLWEDDKTLIIKPTRLEYEKKYTVFLAQGIKDKEGGYLMEKVTKAFTTIGYVKPTNFSPSSGWEGVGIGNPIKVTFDQEVNKSSAQEKFSITPYISGDFSWEGNTLIFQPKDNLPFSTQVTIKIGGGIKSIYGLDSIQAFTSSFKTQSQVFKLSVPAFLQKHPLSCEVSALRMTLAYRGIQKTEEELLSKVGFDPTEHIGNVWGNPYERFVGNVDGRQMTTGYGVYWGPIARVAKEFTNSQSFEGWGVKEVTQAVIQGNPVIIWVFSRGGVPTSWYTPGGQKIYAVSGEHSVVVVGFVGPAEDPTQIIVNDPLVGQIYWTRSVFDKKWSVFNRSGVVIY
;
A
#
# COMPACT_ATOMS: atom_id res chain seq x y z
N MET A 1 37.06 -39.07 68.33
CA MET A 1 36.90 -38.11 69.45
C MET A 1 35.98 -37.01 68.93
N ASN A 2 34.82 -36.68 69.48
CA ASN A 2 34.24 -36.96 70.78
C ASN A 2 32.70 -36.86 70.73
N HIS A 3 32.05 -37.69 71.56
CA HIS A 3 30.67 -37.66 72.03
C HIS A 3 29.51 -37.80 71.02
N LEU A 4 29.09 -39.05 70.82
CA LEU A 4 27.70 -39.42 70.57
C LEU A 4 26.81 -38.76 71.63
N GLN A 5 26.09 -37.70 71.26
CA GLN A 5 24.98 -37.20 72.05
C GLN A 5 23.81 -38.19 71.98
N PRO A 6 23.08 -38.42 73.08
CA PRO A 6 21.95 -39.34 73.08
C PRO A 6 20.83 -38.79 72.19
N ILE A 7 20.31 -39.63 71.28
CA ILE A 7 19.10 -39.34 70.51
C ILE A 7 17.94 -39.21 71.52
N SER A 8 17.46 -37.98 71.70
CA SER A 8 16.43 -37.63 72.66
C SER A 8 15.04 -37.96 72.11
N GLY A 9 14.34 -38.86 72.79
CA GLY A 9 13.10 -39.50 72.31
C GLY A 9 13.07 -41.00 72.56
N THR A 10 14.15 -41.56 73.11
CA THR A 10 14.15 -42.94 73.59
C THR A 10 13.07 -43.11 74.66
N PRO A 11 12.16 -44.08 74.48
CA PRO A 11 11.14 -44.38 75.47
C PRO A 11 11.83 -44.81 76.78
N LEU A 12 11.30 -44.37 77.93
CA LEU A 12 11.79 -44.76 79.27
C LEU A 12 11.96 -46.28 79.42
N ILE A 13 11.20 -47.03 78.64
CA ILE A 13 11.27 -48.48 78.52
C ILE A 13 11.61 -48.76 77.06
N PRO A 14 12.84 -49.18 76.73
CA PRO A 14 13.20 -49.51 75.36
C PRO A 14 12.23 -50.56 74.78
N PRO A 15 11.89 -50.51 73.47
CA PRO A 15 10.94 -51.43 72.84
C PRO A 15 11.27 -52.90 73.14
N PHE A 16 12.56 -53.19 73.23
CA PHE A 16 13.09 -54.51 73.57
C PHE A 16 12.64 -55.00 74.96
N PHE A 17 12.49 -54.13 75.96
CA PHE A 17 11.97 -54.51 77.29
C PHE A 17 10.48 -54.83 77.25
N VAL A 18 9.69 -54.14 76.42
CA VAL A 18 8.27 -54.48 76.21
C VAL A 18 8.16 -55.83 75.50
N THR A 19 9.00 -56.10 74.50
CA THR A 19 9.03 -57.42 73.83
C THR A 19 9.52 -58.54 74.76
N ILE A 20 10.54 -58.29 75.60
CA ILE A 20 11.00 -59.25 76.62
C ILE A 20 9.87 -59.53 77.61
N TYR A 21 9.14 -58.50 78.04
CA TYR A 21 8.01 -58.66 78.95
C TYR A 21 6.93 -59.58 78.37
N PHE A 22 6.53 -59.36 77.11
CA PHE A 22 5.56 -60.23 76.44
C PHE A 22 6.09 -61.65 76.20
N ALA A 23 7.39 -61.82 75.90
CA ALA A 23 8.01 -63.14 75.78
C ALA A 23 8.01 -63.90 77.12
N ILE A 24 8.31 -63.22 78.22
CA ILE A 24 8.24 -63.77 79.58
C ILE A 24 6.78 -64.09 79.95
N PHE A 25 5.84 -63.20 79.62
CA PHE A 25 4.40 -63.40 79.86
C PHE A 25 3.86 -64.63 79.11
N ILE A 26 4.21 -64.79 77.84
CA ILE A 26 3.88 -65.97 77.03
C ILE A 26 4.57 -67.22 77.58
N GLY A 27 5.83 -67.12 77.99
CA GLY A 27 6.57 -68.21 78.62
C GLY A 27 5.91 -68.70 79.92
N ILE A 28 5.47 -67.77 80.78
CA ILE A 28 4.72 -68.08 82.02
C ILE A 28 3.37 -68.74 81.67
N LEU A 29 2.64 -68.24 80.67
CA LEU A 29 1.39 -68.86 80.19
C LEU A 29 1.61 -70.31 79.72
N LEU A 30 2.67 -70.55 78.94
CA LEU A 30 3.05 -71.87 78.42
C LEU A 30 3.46 -72.85 79.54
N ILE A 31 4.35 -72.41 80.44
CA ILE A 31 4.78 -73.20 81.61
C ILE A 31 3.59 -73.57 82.49
N THR A 32 2.62 -72.66 82.63
CA THR A 32 1.46 -72.90 83.49
C THR A 32 0.41 -73.79 82.82
N TYR A 33 0.18 -73.64 81.51
CA TYR A 33 -0.59 -74.59 80.71
C TYR A 33 -0.02 -76.01 80.87
N LEU A 34 1.31 -76.15 80.73
CA LEU A 34 2.02 -77.40 80.93
C LEU A 34 1.89 -77.92 82.38
N PHE A 35 1.98 -77.07 83.40
CA PHE A 35 1.88 -77.48 84.81
C PHE A 35 0.46 -77.96 85.19
N ILE A 36 -0.58 -77.33 84.63
CA ILE A 36 -1.98 -77.74 84.83
C ILE A 36 -2.27 -79.06 84.12
N HIS A 37 -1.71 -79.28 82.91
CA HIS A 37 -2.00 -80.45 82.11
C HIS A 37 -1.10 -81.68 82.37
N LEU A 38 0.14 -81.49 82.83
CA LEU A 38 1.11 -82.59 83.04
C LEU A 38 1.16 -83.12 84.47
N LYS A 39 0.58 -82.44 85.46
CA LYS A 39 0.67 -82.86 86.87
C LYS A 39 -0.65 -82.70 87.63
N ALA A 40 -1.61 -83.58 87.35
CA ALA A 40 -2.83 -83.69 88.14
C ALA A 40 -3.32 -85.14 88.29
N ARG A 41 -2.57 -85.98 89.03
CA ARG A 41 -3.15 -87.08 89.81
C ARG A 41 -3.27 -86.60 91.27
N ASP A 42 -4.47 -86.76 91.82
CA ASP A 42 -4.89 -86.58 93.22
C ASP A 42 -4.68 -85.20 93.89
N LEU A 43 -5.47 -84.21 93.46
CA LEU A 43 -5.70 -82.97 94.22
C LEU A 43 -7.20 -82.71 94.35
N HIS A 44 -7.67 -82.56 95.60
CA HIS A 44 -9.06 -82.22 95.96
C HIS A 44 -9.52 -80.94 95.23
N ILE A 45 -10.77 -80.92 94.72
CA ILE A 45 -11.31 -79.85 93.85
C ILE A 45 -11.10 -78.43 94.41
N SER A 46 -11.20 -78.26 95.73
CA SER A 46 -10.99 -76.98 96.43
C SER A 46 -9.55 -76.43 96.29
N HIS A 47 -8.54 -77.30 96.21
CA HIS A 47 -7.14 -76.91 96.03
C HIS A 47 -6.81 -76.57 94.58
N LYS A 48 -7.43 -77.24 93.60
CA LYS A 48 -7.33 -76.87 92.18
C LYS A 48 -7.94 -75.49 91.92
N LEU A 49 -9.12 -75.21 92.50
CA LEU A 49 -9.78 -73.90 92.40
C LEU A 49 -8.97 -72.77 93.05
N LYS A 50 -8.37 -72.98 94.24
CA LYS A 50 -7.49 -71.98 94.88
C LYS A 50 -6.24 -71.68 94.04
N LYS A 51 -5.59 -72.70 93.47
CA LYS A 51 -4.42 -72.49 92.59
C LYS A 51 -4.81 -71.76 91.29
N LEU A 52 -5.97 -72.09 90.72
CA LEU A 52 -6.50 -71.40 89.54
C LEU A 52 -6.81 -69.92 89.83
N ALA A 53 -7.38 -69.62 91.01
CA ALA A 53 -7.69 -68.25 91.43
C ALA A 53 -6.42 -67.40 91.66
N ILE A 54 -5.39 -67.97 92.32
CA ILE A 54 -4.08 -67.31 92.50
C ILE A 54 -3.44 -67.04 91.13
N PHE A 55 -3.48 -68.01 90.22
CA PHE A 55 -2.94 -67.85 88.87
C PHE A 55 -3.70 -66.82 88.03
N ALA A 56 -5.03 -66.85 88.06
CA ALA A 56 -5.86 -65.83 87.43
C ALA A 56 -5.54 -64.43 87.99
N THR A 57 -5.19 -64.33 89.26
CA THR A 57 -4.74 -63.08 89.89
C THR A 57 -3.36 -62.66 89.38
N VAL A 58 -2.40 -63.59 89.25
CA VAL A 58 -1.07 -63.32 88.68
C VAL A 58 -1.17 -62.90 87.21
N ILE A 59 -2.00 -63.56 86.40
CA ILE A 59 -2.28 -63.14 85.02
C ILE A 59 -2.89 -61.74 85.01
N LYS A 60 -3.89 -61.45 85.85
CA LYS A 60 -4.48 -60.10 85.93
C LYS A 60 -3.43 -59.05 86.28
N ILE A 61 -2.55 -59.33 87.24
CA ILE A 61 -1.45 -58.43 87.62
C ILE A 61 -0.47 -58.24 86.47
N LEU A 62 -0.08 -59.30 85.76
CA LEU A 62 0.79 -59.20 84.60
C LEU A 62 0.12 -58.45 83.44
N VAL A 63 -1.16 -58.70 83.15
CA VAL A 63 -1.90 -57.90 82.16
C VAL A 63 -1.93 -56.43 82.56
N ILE A 64 -2.17 -56.12 83.84
CA ILE A 64 -2.13 -54.74 84.35
C ILE A 64 -0.73 -54.13 84.20
N ILE A 65 0.34 -54.85 84.55
CA ILE A 65 1.72 -54.38 84.39
C ILE A 65 2.03 -54.16 82.90
N GLY A 66 1.68 -55.10 82.02
CA GLY A 66 1.84 -54.96 80.57
C GLY A 66 1.10 -53.73 80.03
N VAL A 67 -0.13 -53.50 80.47
CA VAL A 67 -0.92 -52.30 80.12
C VAL A 67 -0.24 -51.04 80.64
N ILE A 68 0.28 -51.02 81.87
CA ILE A 68 1.03 -49.89 82.44
C ILE A 68 2.32 -49.65 81.66
N LEU A 69 3.08 -50.68 81.29
CA LEU A 69 4.32 -50.58 80.52
C LEU A 69 4.07 -50.03 79.10
N VAL A 70 3.02 -50.50 78.44
CA VAL A 70 2.61 -49.97 77.12
C VAL A 70 2.09 -48.54 77.24
N ALA A 71 1.29 -48.23 78.25
CA ALA A 71 0.77 -46.88 78.51
C ALA A 71 1.91 -45.90 78.85
N THR A 72 2.87 -46.29 79.68
CA THR A 72 4.05 -45.47 80.00
C THR A 72 4.96 -45.28 78.79
N TYR A 73 5.14 -46.30 77.95
CA TYR A 73 5.86 -46.18 76.69
C TYR A 73 5.21 -45.17 75.72
N TRP A 74 3.88 -45.23 75.57
CA TRP A 74 3.14 -44.41 74.61
C TRP A 74 2.84 -43.00 75.11
N LEU A 75 2.53 -42.85 76.40
CA LEU A 75 1.97 -41.62 76.96
C LEU A 75 2.98 -40.81 77.77
N TYR A 76 4.17 -41.31 78.08
CA TYR A 76 5.12 -40.59 78.95
C TYR A 76 6.09 -39.66 78.20
N PRO A 77 6.76 -40.05 77.10
CA PRO A 77 7.72 -39.16 76.44
C PRO A 77 7.05 -37.96 75.76
N ALA A 78 7.79 -36.87 75.61
CA ALA A 78 7.30 -35.67 74.91
C ALA A 78 6.95 -35.99 73.45
N PRO A 79 5.78 -35.58 72.94
CA PRO A 79 5.41 -35.77 71.53
C PRO A 79 6.30 -34.95 70.60
N ALA A 80 6.63 -35.52 69.44
CA ALA A 80 7.38 -34.86 68.39
C ALA A 80 6.63 -34.92 67.04
N PRO A 81 6.69 -33.87 66.21
CA PRO A 81 6.20 -33.93 64.84
C PRO A 81 6.91 -35.05 64.08
N ARG A 82 6.11 -35.97 63.51
CA ARG A 82 6.56 -37.10 62.69
C ARG A 82 6.40 -36.82 61.20
N LYS A 83 5.30 -36.18 60.82
CA LYS A 83 4.99 -35.81 59.43
C LYS A 83 4.40 -34.42 59.43
N VAL A 84 4.88 -33.57 58.53
CA VAL A 84 4.39 -32.20 58.34
C VAL A 84 4.12 -31.99 56.86
N MET A 85 2.96 -31.44 56.53
CA MET A 85 2.59 -31.03 55.18
C MET A 85 2.00 -29.62 55.25
N PRO A 86 2.53 -28.61 54.55
CA PRO A 86 3.70 -28.67 53.68
C PRO A 86 5.01 -28.97 54.46
N LEU A 87 6.02 -29.52 53.78
CA LEU A 87 7.30 -29.85 54.42
C LEU A 87 8.00 -28.58 54.94
N ASN A 88 8.80 -28.70 56.00
CA ASN A 88 9.56 -27.56 56.52
C ASN A 88 10.53 -27.02 55.46
N ASN A 89 10.55 -25.70 55.28
CA ASN A 89 11.26 -24.95 54.24
C ASN A 89 10.85 -25.28 52.81
N SER A 90 9.65 -25.84 52.60
CA SER A 90 9.11 -25.99 51.25
C SER A 90 8.76 -24.65 50.63
N ILE A 91 8.88 -24.58 49.31
CA ILE A 91 8.53 -23.44 48.46
C ILE A 91 7.39 -23.85 47.52
N GLN A 92 6.73 -22.88 46.89
CA GLN A 92 5.63 -23.11 45.94
C GLN A 92 4.46 -23.87 46.57
N VAL A 93 4.14 -23.58 47.83
CA VAL A 93 2.98 -24.17 48.49
C VAL A 93 1.70 -23.54 47.92
N PRO A 94 0.73 -24.36 47.44
CA PRO A 94 -0.56 -23.86 46.98
C PRO A 94 -1.29 -23.02 48.03
N LEU A 95 -1.98 -21.97 47.59
CA LEU A 95 -2.57 -20.95 48.46
C LEU A 95 -3.78 -21.44 49.27
N ASN A 96 -4.34 -22.59 48.89
CA ASN A 96 -5.50 -23.20 49.54
C ASN A 96 -5.14 -24.44 50.39
N ASN A 97 -3.85 -24.80 50.46
CA ASN A 97 -3.46 -26.02 51.14
C ASN A 97 -3.59 -25.89 52.66
N PRO A 98 -4.22 -26.85 53.34
CA PRO A 98 -4.19 -26.91 54.80
C PRO A 98 -2.78 -27.26 55.29
N VAL A 99 -2.46 -26.81 56.52
CA VAL A 99 -1.19 -27.18 57.17
C VAL A 99 -1.42 -28.29 58.17
N GLU A 100 -0.91 -29.48 57.86
CA GLU A 100 -1.04 -30.70 58.66
C GLU A 100 0.23 -31.03 59.43
N ILE A 101 0.08 -31.32 60.73
CA ILE A 101 1.15 -31.73 61.63
C ILE A 101 0.70 -33.02 62.33
N GLU A 102 1.32 -34.14 61.96
CA GLU A 102 1.11 -35.44 62.60
C GLU A 102 2.25 -35.73 63.58
N PHE A 103 1.89 -36.01 64.83
CA PHE A 103 2.81 -36.34 65.91
C PHE A 103 3.01 -37.85 66.03
N ASP A 104 4.20 -38.24 66.48
CA ASP A 104 4.52 -39.63 66.81
C ASP A 104 3.64 -40.16 67.97
N ARG A 105 3.13 -39.27 68.82
CA ARG A 105 2.37 -39.57 70.04
C ARG A 105 1.20 -38.61 70.28
N PRO A 106 0.23 -38.98 71.14
CA PRO A 106 -0.86 -38.09 71.54
C PRO A 106 -0.39 -36.80 72.20
N VAL A 107 -0.99 -35.67 71.81
CA VAL A 107 -0.66 -34.34 72.35
C VAL A 107 -1.72 -33.81 73.31
N ASN A 108 -1.31 -32.99 74.28
CA ASN A 108 -2.22 -32.28 75.15
C ASN A 108 -2.79 -31.02 74.49
N ARG A 109 -4.07 -31.07 74.12
CA ARG A 109 -4.76 -29.96 73.44
C ARG A 109 -5.00 -28.70 74.28
N GLN A 110 -5.03 -28.83 75.61
CA GLN A 110 -5.41 -27.74 76.52
C GLN A 110 -4.26 -26.77 76.79
N VAL A 111 -3.01 -27.27 76.73
CA VAL A 111 -1.82 -26.48 77.06
C VAL A 111 -1.03 -26.06 75.81
N MET A 112 -1.27 -26.71 74.67
CA MET A 112 -0.60 -26.39 73.42
C MET A 112 -1.14 -25.07 72.83
N GLU A 113 -0.26 -24.11 72.66
CA GLU A 113 -0.51 -22.85 71.96
C GLU A 113 -0.03 -22.96 70.51
N LYS A 114 -0.78 -22.35 69.58
CA LYS A 114 -0.51 -22.40 68.14
C LYS A 114 -0.51 -20.98 67.61
N SER A 115 0.44 -20.67 66.74
CA SER A 115 0.51 -19.40 66.03
C SER A 115 0.91 -19.66 64.59
N ILE A 116 0.29 -18.91 63.68
CA ILE A 116 0.69 -18.77 62.28
C ILE A 116 1.03 -17.29 62.05
N PHE A 117 2.13 -17.03 61.35
CA PHE A 117 2.55 -15.68 60.98
C PHE A 117 2.94 -15.65 59.48
N PRO A 118 2.47 -14.69 58.67
CA PRO A 118 1.51 -13.63 59.01
C PRO A 118 0.16 -14.14 59.53
N ASP A 119 -0.54 -13.31 60.30
CA ASP A 119 -1.82 -13.68 60.88
C ASP A 119 -2.81 -14.02 59.75
N THR A 120 -3.48 -15.16 59.86
CA THR A 120 -4.30 -15.73 58.78
C THR A 120 -5.61 -16.25 59.35
N PRO A 121 -6.76 -15.79 58.83
CA PRO A 121 -8.06 -16.34 59.20
C PRO A 121 -8.13 -17.85 58.91
N GLY A 122 -8.43 -18.65 59.93
CA GLY A 122 -8.56 -20.09 59.80
C GLY A 122 -8.85 -20.78 61.12
N VAL A 123 -9.02 -22.10 61.04
CA VAL A 123 -9.35 -22.95 62.20
C VAL A 123 -8.31 -24.05 62.41
N TRP A 124 -7.90 -24.20 63.67
CA TRP A 124 -7.04 -25.31 64.11
C TRP A 124 -7.90 -26.49 64.58
N VAL A 125 -7.78 -27.62 63.89
CA VAL A 125 -8.57 -28.83 64.16
C VAL A 125 -7.66 -29.97 64.60
N PHE A 126 -8.01 -30.63 65.70
CA PHE A 126 -7.39 -31.89 66.09
C PHE A 126 -8.14 -33.06 65.45
N GLU A 127 -7.41 -33.90 64.72
CA GLU A 127 -7.97 -34.97 63.90
C GLU A 127 -7.41 -36.33 64.26
N LYS A 128 -8.09 -37.39 63.79
CA LYS A 128 -7.69 -38.79 63.92
C LYS A 128 -7.44 -39.20 65.41
N PRO A 129 -8.48 -39.20 66.25
CA PRO A 129 -8.34 -39.65 67.63
C PRO A 129 -8.01 -41.15 67.69
N LEU A 130 -7.09 -41.54 68.56
CA LEU A 130 -6.77 -42.96 68.77
C LEU A 130 -7.83 -43.68 69.59
N TYR A 131 -8.62 -42.97 70.39
CA TYR A 131 -9.71 -43.55 71.17
C TYR A 131 -10.83 -42.54 71.38
N ALA A 132 -12.02 -42.83 70.82
CA ALA A 132 -13.21 -41.97 70.91
C ALA A 132 -12.89 -40.50 70.57
N THR A 133 -13.18 -39.56 71.48
CA THR A 133 -12.89 -38.12 71.36
C THR A 133 -11.58 -37.71 72.05
N HIS A 134 -10.65 -38.64 72.22
CA HIS A 134 -9.43 -38.46 73.01
C HIS A 134 -8.19 -38.99 72.26
N LEU A 135 -7.00 -38.57 72.73
CA LEU A 135 -5.70 -38.99 72.22
C LEU A 135 -5.46 -38.64 70.74
N TYR A 136 -5.48 -37.35 70.43
CA TYR A 136 -5.25 -36.83 69.08
C TYR A 136 -3.77 -36.77 68.73
N ARG A 137 -3.47 -37.08 67.46
CA ARG A 137 -2.10 -37.08 66.92
C ARG A 137 -1.96 -36.24 65.67
N LYS A 138 -3.05 -35.75 65.08
CA LYS A 138 -3.00 -34.87 63.94
C LYS A 138 -3.58 -33.53 64.33
N LEU A 139 -2.85 -32.46 64.03
CA LEU A 139 -3.30 -31.08 64.12
C LEU A 139 -3.26 -30.51 62.71
N THR A 140 -4.40 -30.00 62.24
CA THR A 140 -4.50 -29.37 60.92
C THR A 140 -4.99 -27.94 61.07
N PHE A 141 -4.34 -27.01 60.39
CA PHE A 141 -4.84 -25.64 60.18
C PHE A 141 -5.54 -25.57 58.82
N TYR A 142 -6.83 -25.24 58.85
CA TYR A 142 -7.62 -24.96 57.67
C TYR A 142 -7.74 -23.45 57.52
N PRO A 143 -7.09 -22.83 56.52
CA PRO A 143 -7.29 -21.42 56.25
C PRO A 143 -8.72 -21.19 55.72
N HIS A 144 -9.40 -20.16 56.22
CA HIS A 144 -10.72 -19.74 55.70
C HIS A 144 -10.58 -18.86 54.45
N GLN A 145 -9.40 -18.30 54.22
CA GLN A 145 -9.08 -17.46 53.06
C GLN A 145 -7.81 -17.98 52.39
N SER A 146 -7.66 -17.76 51.08
CA SER A 146 -6.42 -18.08 50.37
C SER A 146 -5.22 -17.39 51.03
N LEU A 147 -4.15 -18.13 51.27
CA LEU A 147 -2.88 -17.59 51.76
C LEU A 147 -2.32 -16.55 50.78
N GLU A 148 -1.57 -15.59 51.29
CA GLU A 148 -0.96 -14.54 50.47
C GLU A 148 0.10 -15.14 49.50
N PRO A 149 0.10 -14.77 48.22
CA PRO A 149 1.11 -15.24 47.25
C PRO A 149 2.54 -14.81 47.61
N GLY A 150 3.52 -15.69 47.39
CA GLY A 150 4.95 -15.41 47.58
C GLY A 150 5.38 -15.13 49.03
N THR A 151 4.51 -15.39 50.00
CA THR A 151 4.70 -15.05 51.41
C THR A 151 5.33 -16.20 52.19
N VAL A 152 6.26 -15.89 53.09
CA VAL A 152 6.85 -16.86 54.02
C VAL A 152 5.96 -16.98 55.26
N TYR A 153 5.33 -18.14 55.40
CA TYR A 153 4.55 -18.48 56.59
C TYR A 153 5.39 -19.23 57.60
N LYS A 154 5.27 -18.82 58.86
CA LYS A 154 5.88 -19.50 60.02
C LYS A 154 4.79 -19.98 60.96
N ILE A 155 4.75 -21.29 61.20
CA ILE A 155 3.93 -21.88 62.24
C ILE A 155 4.80 -22.17 63.45
N THR A 156 4.35 -21.72 64.61
CA THR A 156 5.00 -22.00 65.89
C THR A 156 4.02 -22.67 66.84
N LEU A 157 4.39 -23.86 67.31
CA LEU A 157 3.69 -24.60 68.34
C LEU A 157 4.47 -24.45 69.65
N PHE A 158 3.84 -23.89 70.66
CA PHE A 158 4.43 -23.78 72.00
C PHE A 158 3.78 -24.81 72.93
N ASN A 159 4.47 -25.13 74.02
CA ASN A 159 3.97 -25.99 75.08
C ASN A 159 3.49 -27.38 74.60
N VAL A 160 4.17 -27.97 73.60
CA VAL A 160 3.87 -29.32 73.11
C VAL A 160 4.28 -30.34 74.18
N GLN A 161 3.29 -31.02 74.74
CA GLN A 161 3.44 -31.93 75.88
C GLN A 161 2.51 -33.15 75.72
N ASN A 162 2.83 -34.23 76.42
CA ASN A 162 1.98 -35.43 76.48
C ASN A 162 0.65 -35.20 77.22
N THR A 163 -0.33 -36.07 76.98
CA THR A 163 -1.69 -35.94 77.54
C THR A 163 -1.75 -36.01 79.08
N SER A 164 -0.77 -36.66 79.72
CA SER A 164 -0.67 -36.77 81.19
C SER A 164 0.03 -35.59 81.86
N LYS A 165 0.61 -34.65 81.11
CA LYS A 165 1.37 -33.48 81.61
C LYS A 165 2.62 -33.83 82.41
N ILE A 166 3.20 -35.01 82.16
CA ILE A 166 4.38 -35.50 82.90
C ILE A 166 5.67 -35.23 82.11
N SER A 167 5.61 -35.12 80.78
CA SER A 167 6.79 -34.83 79.97
C SER A 167 7.21 -33.37 80.08
N ASP A 168 8.45 -33.02 79.80
CA ASP A 168 8.82 -31.62 79.57
C ASP A 168 8.03 -31.06 78.37
N SER A 169 7.72 -29.75 78.43
CA SER A 169 7.13 -29.05 77.30
C SER A 169 8.20 -28.71 76.26
N ARG A 170 7.82 -28.74 74.98
CA ARG A 170 8.69 -28.39 73.85
C ARG A 170 8.02 -27.39 72.91
N ALA A 171 8.83 -26.62 72.20
CA ALA A 171 8.38 -25.77 71.11
C ALA A 171 8.87 -26.32 69.77
N TYR A 172 8.03 -26.20 68.76
CA TYR A 172 8.34 -26.59 67.38
C TYR A 172 7.98 -25.44 66.45
N SER A 173 8.84 -25.17 65.47
CA SER A 173 8.55 -24.20 64.43
C SER A 173 8.81 -24.81 63.06
N LEU A 174 7.93 -24.49 62.11
CA LEU A 174 8.13 -24.80 60.71
C LEU A 174 7.83 -23.57 59.85
N THR A 175 8.52 -23.48 58.72
CA THR A 175 8.36 -22.41 57.75
C THR A 175 8.05 -22.99 56.38
N PHE A 176 7.27 -22.28 55.58
CA PHE A 176 7.04 -22.60 54.17
C PHE A 176 6.76 -21.32 53.38
N THR A 177 6.99 -21.35 52.07
CA THR A 177 6.73 -20.22 51.18
C THR A 177 5.62 -20.59 50.20
N THR A 178 4.59 -19.76 50.14
CA THR A 178 3.48 -19.92 49.19
C THR A 178 3.93 -19.64 47.75
N GLN A 179 3.18 -20.17 46.79
CA GLN A 179 3.44 -19.91 45.37
C GLN A 179 3.27 -18.43 45.00
N ASN A 180 4.00 -17.97 43.98
CA ASN A 180 3.77 -16.65 43.40
C ASN A 180 2.53 -16.65 42.50
N THR A 181 2.03 -15.47 42.13
CA THR A 181 1.01 -15.38 41.09
C THR A 181 1.66 -15.64 39.71
N PRO A 182 1.01 -16.41 38.82
CA PRO A 182 1.57 -16.76 37.51
C PRO A 182 1.73 -15.53 36.62
N ASN A 183 2.88 -15.38 35.97
CA ASN A 183 3.14 -14.36 34.96
C ASN A 183 3.33 -15.00 33.59
N VAL A 184 3.09 -14.28 32.49
CA VAL A 184 3.32 -14.81 31.14
C VAL A 184 4.83 -14.84 30.86
N THR A 185 5.38 -16.02 30.57
CA THR A 185 6.81 -16.19 30.26
C THR A 185 7.09 -16.22 28.77
N SER A 186 6.18 -16.79 27.98
CA SER A 186 6.31 -16.82 26.53
C SER A 186 4.96 -17.06 25.85
N VAL A 187 4.84 -16.53 24.64
CA VAL A 187 3.72 -16.76 23.73
C VAL A 187 4.25 -17.36 22.44
N ILE A 188 3.53 -18.36 21.91
CA ILE A 188 3.78 -19.00 20.62
C ILE A 188 2.49 -18.88 19.81
N PRO A 189 2.49 -18.29 18.60
CA PRO A 189 3.63 -17.68 17.91
C PRO A 189 4.28 -16.53 18.69
N ARG A 190 5.60 -16.35 18.51
CA ARG A 190 6.34 -15.25 19.16
C ARG A 190 5.91 -13.91 18.56
N SER A 191 6.08 -12.82 19.31
CA SER A 191 5.82 -11.47 18.79
C SER A 191 6.61 -11.23 17.51
N ASP A 192 5.96 -10.56 16.56
CA ASP A 192 6.47 -10.14 15.26
C ASP A 192 6.86 -11.31 14.33
N SER A 193 6.36 -12.52 14.63
CA SER A 193 6.50 -13.66 13.73
C SER A 193 5.65 -13.48 12.47
N SER A 194 6.20 -13.90 11.33
CA SER A 194 5.52 -13.91 10.02
C SER A 194 5.25 -15.34 9.56
N ASP A 195 4.48 -15.47 8.49
CA ASP A 195 4.22 -16.75 7.80
C ASP A 195 3.56 -17.81 8.69
N ILE A 196 2.76 -17.36 9.66
CA ILE A 196 2.04 -18.27 10.55
C ILE A 196 0.93 -18.98 9.76
N PRO A 197 0.86 -20.33 9.77
CA PRO A 197 -0.22 -21.06 9.14
C PRO A 197 -1.58 -20.64 9.70
N VAL A 198 -2.59 -20.51 8.85
CA VAL A 198 -3.93 -20.04 9.26
C VAL A 198 -4.67 -20.99 10.20
N THR A 199 -4.21 -22.23 10.32
CA THR A 199 -4.75 -23.25 11.25
C THR A 199 -3.97 -23.33 12.57
N SER A 200 -3.03 -22.39 12.81
CA SER A 200 -2.19 -22.41 14.00
C SER A 200 -2.99 -22.19 15.27
N GLN A 201 -2.47 -22.66 16.39
CA GLN A 201 -3.00 -22.41 17.73
C GLN A 201 -2.04 -21.47 18.47
N VAL A 202 -2.54 -20.76 19.48
CA VAL A 202 -1.72 -19.86 20.29
C VAL A 202 -1.49 -20.50 21.66
N THR A 203 -0.23 -20.72 22.02
CA THR A 203 0.18 -21.27 23.32
C THR A 203 0.77 -20.15 24.17
N ILE A 204 0.34 -20.06 25.42
CA ILE A 204 0.81 -19.10 26.42
C ILE A 204 1.38 -19.90 27.58
N ASN A 205 2.68 -19.73 27.86
CA ASN A 205 3.34 -20.38 28.99
C ASN A 205 3.42 -19.42 30.18
N LEU A 206 3.25 -19.96 31.38
CA LEU A 206 3.23 -19.24 32.64
C LEU A 206 4.48 -19.52 33.47
N SER A 207 4.82 -18.62 34.39
CA SER A 207 5.95 -18.79 35.31
C SER A 207 5.69 -19.80 36.41
N GLU A 208 4.42 -19.95 36.80
CA GLU A 208 3.93 -20.84 37.85
C GLU A 208 2.58 -21.43 37.42
N GLY A 209 2.13 -22.50 38.08
CA GLY A 209 0.84 -23.11 37.82
C GLY A 209 -0.32 -22.20 38.25
N ASN A 210 -1.27 -21.92 37.34
CA ASN A 210 -2.47 -21.16 37.68
C ASN A 210 -3.57 -22.05 38.27
N ASP A 211 -3.56 -22.21 39.60
CA ASP A 211 -4.58 -22.94 40.34
C ASP A 211 -5.61 -22.00 40.98
N ARG A 212 -6.40 -21.32 40.14
CA ARG A 212 -7.40 -20.31 40.54
C ARG A 212 -6.78 -19.08 41.23
N VAL A 213 -5.49 -18.81 41.01
CA VAL A 213 -4.76 -17.69 41.65
C VAL A 213 -4.89 -16.40 40.84
N SER A 214 -4.99 -16.50 39.53
CA SER A 214 -5.18 -15.36 38.64
C SER A 214 -6.23 -15.65 37.58
N ASP A 215 -6.97 -14.62 37.18
CA ASP A 215 -7.84 -14.61 36.01
C ASP A 215 -7.05 -14.08 34.81
N PHE A 216 -7.12 -14.75 33.67
CA PHE A 216 -6.47 -14.34 32.43
C PHE A 216 -7.50 -14.10 31.34
N GLU A 217 -7.57 -12.86 30.86
CA GLU A 217 -8.39 -12.47 29.73
C GLU A 217 -7.54 -12.40 28.46
N PHE A 218 -7.96 -13.12 27.42
CA PHE A 218 -7.28 -13.16 26.14
C PHE A 218 -8.13 -12.42 25.10
N SER A 219 -7.49 -11.60 24.27
CA SER A 219 -8.17 -10.93 23.15
C SER A 219 -7.25 -10.87 21.94
N LEU A 220 -7.84 -11.05 20.76
CA LEU A 220 -7.16 -10.94 19.47
C LEU A 220 -7.78 -9.81 18.67
N ASN A 221 -6.95 -9.05 17.96
CA ASN A 221 -7.39 -8.01 17.02
C ASN A 221 -6.65 -8.19 15.68
N PRO A 222 -7.32 -8.44 14.54
CA PRO A 222 -8.77 -8.56 14.35
C PRO A 222 -9.43 -9.63 15.23
N GLU A 223 -10.70 -9.41 15.58
CA GLU A 223 -11.44 -10.30 16.48
C GLU A 223 -11.67 -11.67 15.84
N ILE A 224 -11.36 -12.73 16.59
CA ILE A 224 -11.62 -14.12 16.22
C ILE A 224 -12.07 -14.89 17.46
N SER A 225 -13.09 -15.73 17.30
CA SER A 225 -13.55 -16.59 18.40
C SER A 225 -12.62 -17.78 18.58
N PHE A 226 -12.29 -18.10 19.83
CA PHE A 226 -11.46 -19.25 20.21
C PHE A 226 -11.98 -19.90 21.48
N ARG A 227 -11.62 -21.17 21.67
CA ARG A 227 -11.75 -21.85 22.97
C ARG A 227 -10.40 -21.82 23.69
N THR A 228 -10.45 -21.66 25.01
CA THR A 228 -9.27 -21.65 25.88
C THR A 228 -9.19 -22.95 26.66
N GLN A 229 -8.02 -23.58 26.68
CA GLN A 229 -7.76 -24.79 27.47
C GLN A 229 -6.53 -24.57 28.36
N LEU A 230 -6.70 -24.76 29.68
CA LEU A 230 -5.59 -24.83 30.63
C LEU A 230 -5.00 -26.24 30.62
N SER A 231 -3.68 -26.33 30.56
CA SER A 231 -2.92 -27.59 30.67
C SER A 231 -3.14 -28.30 32.00
N GLN A 232 -2.88 -29.62 32.03
CA GLN A 232 -3.08 -30.44 33.24
C GLN A 232 -2.15 -30.02 34.39
N ASP A 233 -0.93 -29.59 34.08
CA ASP A 233 0.01 -29.04 35.06
C ASP A 233 -0.28 -27.57 35.41
N LYS A 234 -1.26 -26.94 34.75
CA LYS A 234 -1.70 -25.55 34.93
C LYS A 234 -0.64 -24.50 34.54
N HIS A 235 0.43 -24.87 33.84
CA HIS A 235 1.52 -23.94 33.48
C HIS A 235 1.37 -23.32 32.09
N SER A 236 0.33 -23.67 31.34
CA SER A 236 0.11 -23.11 30.00
C SER A 236 -1.35 -23.08 29.59
N TYR A 237 -1.72 -22.04 28.84
CA TYR A 237 -2.99 -21.92 28.14
C TYR A 237 -2.81 -22.21 26.65
N LEU A 238 -3.75 -22.92 26.07
CA LEU A 238 -3.86 -23.15 24.63
C LEU A 238 -5.13 -22.48 24.13
N LEU A 239 -4.99 -21.49 23.25
CA LEU A 239 -6.08 -20.87 22.51
C LEU A 239 -6.25 -21.59 21.18
N ILE A 240 -7.43 -22.14 20.96
CA ILE A 240 -7.78 -22.89 19.77
C ILE A 240 -8.85 -22.11 19.01
N PRO A 241 -8.50 -21.45 17.90
CA PRO A 241 -9.47 -20.74 17.06
C PRO A 241 -10.64 -21.65 16.64
N LEU A 242 -11.86 -21.10 16.65
CA LEU A 242 -13.05 -21.81 16.17
C LEU A 242 -13.17 -21.78 14.64
N GLU A 243 -12.53 -20.79 14.02
CA GLU A 243 -12.36 -20.64 12.57
C GLU A 243 -10.88 -20.42 12.25
N ASN A 244 -10.48 -20.63 10.99
CA ASN A 244 -9.10 -20.35 10.58
C ASN A 244 -8.85 -18.84 10.63
N PHE A 245 -7.62 -18.45 10.94
CA PHE A 245 -7.21 -17.05 10.79
C PHE A 245 -7.31 -16.61 9.32
N SER A 246 -7.58 -15.32 9.10
CA SER A 246 -7.50 -14.71 7.78
C SER A 246 -6.05 -14.73 7.27
N GLN A 247 -5.84 -14.98 5.99
CA GLN A 247 -4.51 -14.98 5.36
C GLN A 247 -3.95 -13.56 5.22
N GLY A 248 -2.63 -13.41 5.23
CA GLY A 248 -1.93 -12.11 5.11
C GLY A 248 -2.34 -11.09 6.16
N THR A 249 -2.82 -11.55 7.32
CA THR A 249 -3.43 -10.70 8.35
C THR A 249 -2.56 -10.68 9.59
N THR A 250 -2.23 -9.49 10.07
CA THR A 250 -1.54 -9.30 11.36
C THR A 250 -2.57 -9.28 12.48
N TYR A 251 -2.41 -10.20 13.43
CA TYR A 251 -3.18 -10.27 14.66
C TYR A 251 -2.37 -9.76 15.84
N THR A 252 -2.98 -8.92 16.67
CA THR A 252 -2.45 -8.50 17.97
C THR A 252 -3.11 -9.33 19.06
N LEU A 253 -2.32 -10.10 19.82
CA LEU A 253 -2.77 -10.76 21.05
C LEU A 253 -2.51 -9.84 22.23
N THR A 254 -3.57 -9.52 22.98
CA THR A 254 -3.48 -8.83 24.26
C THR A 254 -3.94 -9.77 25.37
N ILE A 255 -3.09 -9.94 26.38
CA ILE A 255 -3.34 -10.75 27.57
C ILE A 255 -3.43 -9.82 28.77
N ARG A 256 -4.56 -9.85 29.47
CA ARG A 256 -4.75 -9.13 30.73
C ARG A 256 -4.85 -10.11 31.88
N LYS A 257 -4.30 -9.71 33.03
CA LYS A 257 -4.22 -10.52 34.24
C LYS A 257 -4.89 -9.80 35.41
N THR A 258 -5.62 -10.56 36.22
CA THR A 258 -6.20 -10.09 37.48
C THR A 258 -5.95 -11.12 38.57
N ASP A 259 -5.17 -10.77 39.59
CA ASP A 259 -4.92 -11.65 40.74
C ASP A 259 -6.16 -11.74 41.65
N LEU A 260 -6.44 -12.95 42.13
CA LEU A 260 -7.65 -13.32 42.85
C LEU A 260 -7.33 -13.77 44.28
N PHE A 261 -8.17 -13.34 45.22
CA PHE A 261 -8.14 -13.78 46.62
C PHE A 261 -9.49 -14.40 46.98
N TRP A 262 -9.47 -15.59 47.58
CA TRP A 262 -10.66 -16.43 47.77
C TRP A 262 -11.06 -16.59 49.23
N ASN A 263 -12.36 -16.66 49.46
CA ASN A 263 -12.98 -17.30 50.62
C ASN A 263 -13.03 -18.80 50.33
N LEU A 264 -12.29 -19.58 51.09
CA LEU A 264 -12.19 -21.03 50.90
C LEU A 264 -13.40 -21.77 51.47
N ASP A 265 -14.14 -21.17 52.40
CA ASP A 265 -15.33 -21.78 53.01
C ASP A 265 -16.57 -21.67 52.09
N GLU A 266 -16.73 -20.52 51.44
CA GLU A 266 -17.89 -20.19 50.59
C GLU A 266 -17.61 -20.42 49.08
N ASP A 267 -16.35 -20.68 48.71
CA ASP A 267 -15.88 -20.77 47.32
C ASP A 267 -16.14 -19.48 46.52
N GLU A 268 -15.98 -18.32 47.16
CA GLU A 268 -16.23 -16.99 46.60
C GLU A 268 -14.96 -16.13 46.51
N ILE A 269 -14.92 -15.19 45.55
CA ILE A 269 -13.80 -14.24 45.41
C ILE A 269 -14.03 -13.06 46.36
N ILE A 270 -13.13 -12.87 47.32
CA ILE A 270 -13.20 -11.76 48.29
C ILE A 270 -12.61 -10.49 47.69
N HIS A 271 -11.51 -10.61 46.94
CA HIS A 271 -10.80 -9.46 46.39
C HIS A 271 -10.21 -9.78 45.02
N ARG A 272 -10.26 -8.77 44.14
CA ARG A 272 -9.60 -8.76 42.84
C ARG A 272 -8.62 -7.58 42.80
N SER A 273 -7.38 -7.87 42.45
CA SER A 273 -6.41 -6.82 42.14
C SER A 273 -6.83 -6.03 40.89
N PRO A 274 -6.29 -4.82 40.65
CA PRO A 274 -6.48 -4.14 39.38
C PRO A 274 -6.04 -5.01 38.20
N THR A 275 -6.83 -5.02 37.13
CA THR A 275 -6.46 -5.71 35.88
C THR A 275 -5.28 -5.01 35.22
N THR A 276 -4.20 -5.75 34.97
CA THR A 276 -2.99 -5.24 34.30
C THR A 276 -2.81 -5.92 32.95
N GLU A 277 -2.25 -5.18 31.98
CA GLU A 277 -1.78 -5.78 30.73
C GLU A 277 -0.49 -6.55 31.00
N GLU A 278 -0.56 -7.87 30.84
CA GLU A 278 0.55 -8.79 31.12
C GLU A 278 1.40 -9.02 29.87
N TYR A 279 0.76 -8.98 28.69
CA TYR A 279 1.43 -9.17 27.41
C TYR A 279 0.64 -8.48 26.29
N SER A 280 1.38 -7.90 25.34
CA SER A 280 0.85 -7.44 24.06
C SER A 280 1.88 -7.74 22.97
N GLY A 281 1.49 -8.48 21.95
CA GLY A 281 2.38 -8.88 20.87
C GLY A 281 1.62 -9.19 19.59
N THR A 282 2.33 -9.17 18.46
CA THR A 282 1.72 -9.38 17.15
C THR A 282 2.21 -10.65 16.47
N PHE A 283 1.43 -11.22 15.57
CA PHE A 283 1.90 -12.22 14.61
C PHE A 283 1.15 -12.05 13.30
N THR A 284 1.80 -12.36 12.19
CA THR A 284 1.22 -12.23 10.84
C THR A 284 1.06 -13.61 10.21
N THR A 285 -0.16 -13.88 9.75
CA THR A 285 -0.46 -15.12 9.04
C THR A 285 0.13 -15.10 7.63
N LYS A 286 0.31 -16.30 7.08
CA LYS A 286 0.82 -16.47 5.72
C LYS A 286 -0.04 -15.74 4.69
N GLU A 287 0.61 -15.03 3.77
CA GLU A 287 -0.03 -14.37 2.62
C GLU A 287 -0.81 -15.36 1.75
N PRO A 288 -1.90 -14.96 1.08
CA PRO A 288 -2.58 -15.81 0.12
C PRO A 288 -1.71 -16.02 -1.14
N PRO A 289 -1.87 -17.15 -1.86
CA PRO A 289 -1.24 -17.34 -3.16
C PRO A 289 -1.73 -16.27 -4.15
N GLY A 290 -0.86 -15.85 -5.07
CA GLY A 290 -1.16 -14.86 -6.11
C GLY A 290 -0.46 -15.21 -7.41
N ILE A 291 -0.63 -14.37 -8.44
CA ILE A 291 0.08 -14.50 -9.73
C ILE A 291 1.24 -13.50 -9.75
N GLU A 292 2.47 -14.01 -9.81
CA GLU A 292 3.70 -13.25 -10.00
C GLU A 292 3.94 -12.91 -11.48
N GLU A 293 3.66 -13.85 -12.40
CA GLU A 293 3.89 -13.68 -13.83
C GLU A 293 2.75 -14.32 -14.64
N PHE A 294 2.34 -13.64 -15.71
CA PHE A 294 1.40 -14.17 -16.71
C PHE A 294 1.94 -13.89 -18.11
N ALA A 295 1.99 -14.91 -18.96
CA ALA A 295 2.28 -14.79 -20.39
C ALA A 295 1.25 -15.63 -21.18
N PRO A 296 0.90 -15.25 -22.42
CA PRO A 296 1.53 -14.26 -23.31
C PRO A 296 1.13 -12.79 -23.01
N PRO A 297 1.67 -11.80 -23.74
CA PRO A 297 1.24 -10.40 -23.63
C PRO A 297 -0.27 -10.20 -23.85
N ASP A 298 -0.83 -9.17 -23.25
CA ASP A 298 -2.28 -8.87 -23.28
C ASP A 298 -2.85 -8.70 -24.70
N THR A 299 -2.03 -8.25 -25.64
CA THR A 299 -2.40 -8.04 -27.05
C THR A 299 -1.34 -8.60 -27.98
N ASN A 300 -1.76 -8.92 -29.21
CA ASN A 300 -0.90 -9.45 -30.26
C ASN A 300 -0.11 -10.71 -29.86
N ALA A 301 -0.69 -11.55 -28.98
CA ALA A 301 -0.10 -12.82 -28.62
C ALA A 301 -0.01 -13.73 -29.86
N PRO A 302 1.18 -14.25 -30.21
CA PRO A 302 1.32 -15.23 -31.29
C PRO A 302 0.41 -16.44 -31.08
N VAL A 303 -0.14 -17.01 -32.16
CA VAL A 303 -1.08 -18.15 -32.05
C VAL A 303 -0.40 -19.47 -31.65
N ASP A 304 0.93 -19.53 -31.67
CA ASP A 304 1.77 -20.61 -31.15
C ASP A 304 2.23 -20.38 -29.70
N SER A 305 1.74 -19.31 -29.05
CA SER A 305 2.07 -19.00 -27.66
C SER A 305 1.60 -20.09 -26.69
N THR A 306 2.44 -20.37 -25.70
CA THR A 306 2.02 -21.06 -24.47
C THR A 306 1.48 -20.07 -23.46
N ILE A 307 0.54 -20.50 -22.60
CA ILE A 307 0.06 -19.69 -21.49
C ILE A 307 0.85 -20.10 -20.24
N LYS A 308 1.66 -19.18 -19.70
CA LYS A 308 2.45 -19.39 -18.49
C LYS A 308 1.82 -18.61 -17.34
N ILE A 309 1.65 -19.29 -16.21
CA ILE A 309 1.18 -18.70 -14.96
C ILE A 309 2.21 -19.05 -13.88
N ARG A 310 2.93 -18.06 -13.37
CA ARG A 310 3.82 -18.21 -12.23
C ARG A 310 3.14 -17.68 -10.98
N PHE A 311 3.01 -18.51 -9.97
CA PHE A 311 2.39 -18.18 -8.70
C PHE A 311 3.42 -17.65 -7.70
N THR A 312 3.00 -16.83 -6.73
CA THR A 312 3.89 -16.35 -5.65
C THR A 312 4.35 -17.49 -4.72
N GLN A 313 3.56 -18.57 -4.65
CA GLN A 313 3.72 -19.69 -3.72
C GLN A 313 3.62 -21.04 -4.45
N ALA A 314 4.10 -22.11 -3.80
CA ALA A 314 4.02 -23.47 -4.32
C ALA A 314 2.57 -23.98 -4.27
N MET A 315 2.00 -24.34 -5.42
CA MET A 315 0.56 -24.62 -5.55
C MET A 315 0.20 -26.10 -5.40
N ASP A 316 -1.02 -26.38 -4.92
CA ASP A 316 -1.63 -27.71 -5.07
C ASP A 316 -2.09 -27.88 -6.53
N GLN A 317 -1.42 -28.79 -7.24
CA GLN A 317 -1.65 -29.00 -8.68
C GLN A 317 -3.06 -29.50 -9.01
N ASN A 318 -3.69 -30.29 -8.13
CA ASN A 318 -5.05 -30.79 -8.34
C ASN A 318 -6.06 -29.67 -8.10
N SER A 319 -5.86 -28.87 -7.05
CA SER A 319 -6.71 -27.72 -6.75
C SER A 319 -6.69 -26.69 -7.88
N VAL A 320 -5.50 -26.39 -8.44
CA VAL A 320 -5.38 -25.52 -9.62
C VAL A 320 -6.08 -26.13 -10.83
N LYS A 321 -5.93 -27.43 -11.09
CA LYS A 321 -6.57 -28.10 -12.23
C LYS A 321 -8.10 -28.05 -12.15
N GLU A 322 -8.68 -28.20 -10.96
CA GLU A 322 -10.13 -28.14 -10.76
C GLU A 322 -10.68 -26.71 -10.85
N GLY A 323 -9.90 -25.71 -10.42
CA GLY A 323 -10.29 -24.30 -10.43
C GLY A 323 -9.89 -23.49 -11.67
N LEU A 324 -9.13 -24.07 -12.60
CA LEU A 324 -8.68 -23.40 -13.82
C LEU A 324 -9.68 -23.58 -14.96
N GLN A 325 -10.08 -22.47 -15.59
CA GLN A 325 -10.89 -22.47 -16.81
C GLN A 325 -10.33 -21.46 -17.81
N ILE A 326 -10.36 -21.80 -19.11
CA ILE A 326 -10.02 -20.87 -20.18
C ILE A 326 -11.21 -20.76 -21.14
N ALA A 327 -11.60 -19.53 -21.49
CA ALA A 327 -12.70 -19.26 -22.41
C ALA A 327 -12.25 -18.34 -23.57
N PRO A 328 -12.47 -18.73 -24.84
CA PRO A 328 -12.91 -20.06 -25.29
C PRO A 328 -11.86 -21.14 -24.96
N ASP A 329 -12.26 -22.41 -24.92
CA ASP A 329 -11.35 -23.52 -24.63
C ASP A 329 -10.35 -23.72 -25.78
N PRO A 330 -9.04 -23.48 -25.57
CA PRO A 330 -8.03 -23.68 -26.60
C PRO A 330 -7.58 -25.15 -26.74
N GLY A 331 -8.14 -26.05 -25.92
CA GLY A 331 -7.67 -27.43 -25.72
C GLY A 331 -6.23 -27.48 -25.22
N GLY A 332 -5.62 -28.66 -25.30
CA GLY A 332 -4.18 -28.84 -25.03
C GLY A 332 -3.87 -29.46 -23.68
N LYS A 333 -2.62 -29.33 -23.24
CA LYS A 333 -2.09 -30.00 -22.03
C LYS A 333 -1.60 -28.98 -21.00
N LEU A 334 -1.87 -29.29 -19.73
CA LEU A 334 -1.30 -28.61 -18.57
C LEU A 334 -0.01 -29.32 -18.19
N LEU A 335 1.06 -28.56 -18.01
CA LEU A 335 2.39 -29.03 -17.62
C LEU A 335 2.90 -28.14 -16.50
N TRP A 336 3.46 -28.73 -15.45
CA TRP A 336 4.14 -27.98 -14.40
C TRP A 336 5.64 -27.99 -14.68
N GLU A 337 6.25 -26.81 -14.72
CA GLU A 337 7.71 -26.66 -14.83
C GLU A 337 8.38 -26.87 -13.47
N ASP A 338 7.76 -26.33 -12.41
CA ASP A 338 8.09 -26.53 -11.00
C ASP A 338 6.81 -26.41 -10.16
N ASP A 339 6.92 -26.32 -8.82
CA ASP A 339 5.76 -26.20 -7.93
C ASP A 339 5.04 -24.85 -7.99
N LYS A 340 5.60 -23.84 -8.66
CA LYS A 340 5.06 -22.48 -8.76
C LYS A 340 4.66 -22.10 -10.19
N THR A 341 5.05 -22.86 -11.20
CA THR A 341 4.94 -22.44 -12.60
C THR A 341 4.13 -23.44 -13.42
N LEU A 342 2.92 -23.02 -13.80
CA LEU A 342 2.04 -23.75 -14.70
C LEU A 342 2.25 -23.27 -16.15
N ILE A 343 2.53 -24.23 -17.04
CA ILE A 343 2.60 -24.04 -18.48
C ILE A 343 1.44 -24.76 -19.14
N ILE A 344 0.59 -24.02 -19.83
CA ILE A 344 -0.51 -24.53 -20.63
C ILE A 344 -0.06 -24.46 -22.08
N LYS A 345 -0.07 -25.60 -22.77
CA LYS A 345 0.22 -25.71 -24.20
C LYS A 345 -1.09 -25.91 -24.97
N PRO A 346 -1.72 -24.83 -25.47
CA PRO A 346 -2.89 -24.89 -26.34
C PRO A 346 -2.73 -25.90 -27.48
N THR A 347 -3.82 -26.55 -27.89
CA THR A 347 -3.79 -27.33 -29.15
C THR A 347 -3.75 -26.39 -30.35
N ARG A 348 -4.54 -25.31 -30.29
CA ARG A 348 -4.55 -24.24 -31.28
C ARG A 348 -5.14 -22.98 -30.65
N LEU A 349 -4.49 -21.84 -30.84
CA LEU A 349 -5.11 -20.54 -30.65
C LEU A 349 -5.64 -20.03 -32.00
N GLU A 350 -6.83 -19.43 -32.00
CA GLU A 350 -7.40 -18.76 -33.16
C GLU A 350 -6.82 -17.34 -33.28
N TYR A 351 -6.69 -16.81 -34.50
CA TYR A 351 -6.33 -15.40 -34.73
C TYR A 351 -7.45 -14.45 -34.29
N GLU A 352 -7.10 -13.22 -33.90
CA GLU A 352 -8.05 -12.18 -33.49
C GLU A 352 -9.03 -12.60 -32.38
N LYS A 353 -8.59 -13.53 -31.53
CA LYS A 353 -9.43 -14.15 -30.51
C LYS A 353 -8.99 -13.70 -29.13
N LYS A 354 -9.95 -13.23 -28.34
CA LYS A 354 -9.75 -12.96 -26.92
C LYS A 354 -9.93 -14.24 -26.12
N TYR A 355 -8.89 -14.63 -25.38
CA TYR A 355 -8.90 -15.72 -24.41
C TYR A 355 -8.89 -15.14 -23.01
N THR A 356 -9.73 -15.70 -22.13
CA THR A 356 -9.81 -15.34 -20.72
C THR A 356 -9.50 -16.55 -19.87
N VAL A 357 -8.51 -16.44 -19.00
CA VAL A 357 -8.11 -17.43 -18.02
C VAL A 357 -8.74 -17.06 -16.68
N PHE A 358 -9.49 -18.00 -16.12
CA PHE A 358 -10.13 -17.89 -14.81
C PHE A 358 -9.46 -18.87 -13.85
N LEU A 359 -9.10 -18.37 -12.67
CA LEU A 359 -8.72 -19.16 -11.52
C LEU A 359 -9.79 -18.95 -10.45
N ALA A 360 -10.49 -20.02 -10.08
CA ALA A 360 -11.56 -19.96 -9.11
C ALA A 360 -11.07 -19.52 -7.72
N GLN A 361 -11.97 -18.91 -6.96
CA GLN A 361 -11.79 -18.69 -5.53
C GLN A 361 -11.59 -20.04 -4.82
N GLY A 362 -10.71 -20.09 -3.83
CA GLY A 362 -10.47 -21.28 -3.01
C GLY A 362 -9.42 -22.26 -3.56
N ILE A 363 -8.79 -21.97 -4.71
CA ILE A 363 -7.62 -22.73 -5.18
C ILE A 363 -6.52 -22.67 -4.12
N LYS A 364 -5.97 -23.84 -3.76
CA LYS A 364 -5.06 -23.99 -2.62
C LYS A 364 -3.58 -24.03 -3.02
N ASP A 365 -2.74 -23.57 -2.12
CA ASP A 365 -1.30 -23.82 -2.14
C ASP A 365 -0.96 -25.15 -1.42
N LYS A 366 0.30 -25.60 -1.48
CA LYS A 366 0.74 -26.85 -0.82
C LYS A 366 0.69 -26.80 0.71
N GLU A 367 0.63 -25.62 1.30
CA GLU A 367 0.69 -25.38 2.75
C GLU A 367 -0.69 -25.00 3.33
N GLY A 368 -1.76 -25.07 2.53
CA GLY A 368 -3.14 -24.84 2.94
C GLY A 368 -3.62 -23.39 2.79
N GLY A 369 -2.79 -22.48 2.28
CA GLY A 369 -3.24 -21.17 1.82
C GLY A 369 -4.15 -21.28 0.59
N TYR A 370 -4.92 -20.25 0.28
CA TYR A 370 -5.91 -20.27 -0.80
C TYR A 370 -6.19 -18.91 -1.45
N LEU A 371 -6.60 -18.91 -2.72
CA LEU A 371 -7.07 -17.70 -3.41
C LEU A 371 -8.34 -17.17 -2.74
N MET A 372 -8.26 -15.98 -2.14
CA MET A 372 -9.41 -15.35 -1.45
C MET A 372 -10.50 -14.90 -2.43
N GLU A 373 -10.12 -14.59 -3.67
CA GLU A 373 -11.02 -14.16 -4.73
C GLU A 373 -10.68 -14.89 -6.03
N LYS A 374 -11.64 -14.91 -6.96
CA LYS A 374 -11.37 -15.40 -8.32
C LYS A 374 -10.38 -14.48 -9.03
N VAL A 375 -9.40 -15.05 -9.73
CA VAL A 375 -8.45 -14.27 -10.54
C VAL A 375 -8.82 -14.41 -12.01
N THR A 376 -8.84 -13.29 -12.73
CA THR A 376 -9.13 -13.24 -14.17
C THR A 376 -7.98 -12.60 -14.91
N LYS A 377 -7.41 -13.30 -15.89
CA LYS A 377 -6.40 -12.80 -16.83
C LYS A 377 -6.92 -12.95 -18.25
N ALA A 378 -6.55 -12.06 -19.16
CA ALA A 378 -6.99 -12.16 -20.54
C ALA A 378 -5.90 -11.70 -21.50
N PHE A 379 -5.86 -12.33 -22.66
CA PHE A 379 -5.01 -11.92 -23.77
C PHE A 379 -5.78 -12.01 -25.08
N THR A 380 -5.35 -11.24 -26.08
CA THR A 380 -5.89 -11.29 -27.44
C THR A 380 -4.80 -11.74 -28.38
N THR A 381 -5.09 -12.76 -29.17
CA THR A 381 -4.16 -13.26 -30.18
C THR A 381 -3.99 -12.27 -31.31
N ILE A 382 -2.82 -12.34 -31.93
CA ILE A 382 -2.44 -11.53 -33.09
C ILE A 382 -3.46 -11.68 -34.23
N GLY A 383 -3.61 -10.62 -35.01
CA GLY A 383 -4.63 -10.50 -36.05
C GLY A 383 -4.11 -10.04 -37.40
N TYR A 384 -5.00 -9.44 -38.20
CA TYR A 384 -4.61 -8.79 -39.43
C TYR A 384 -3.66 -7.62 -39.17
N VAL A 385 -2.54 -7.57 -39.88
CA VAL A 385 -1.62 -6.43 -39.82
C VAL A 385 -2.32 -5.15 -40.24
N LYS A 386 -2.17 -4.13 -39.41
CA LYS A 386 -2.71 -2.79 -39.66
C LYS A 386 -1.76 -1.70 -39.14
N PRO A 387 -1.71 -0.53 -39.81
CA PRO A 387 -1.09 0.64 -39.24
C PRO A 387 -1.81 1.07 -37.95
N THR A 388 -1.05 1.33 -36.89
CA THR A 388 -1.53 1.93 -35.64
C THR A 388 -1.30 3.43 -35.63
N ASN A 389 -0.32 3.91 -36.40
CA ASN A 389 0.02 5.33 -36.43
C ASN A 389 0.53 5.78 -37.80
N PHE A 390 0.17 7.01 -38.15
CA PHE A 390 0.75 7.78 -39.25
C PHE A 390 1.34 9.07 -38.70
N SER A 391 2.55 9.40 -39.11
CA SER A 391 3.19 10.70 -38.81
C SER A 391 3.70 11.30 -40.12
N PRO A 392 3.25 12.49 -40.54
CA PRO A 392 2.26 13.34 -39.89
C PRO A 392 0.90 12.65 -39.69
N SER A 393 0.20 12.99 -38.61
CA SER A 393 -1.12 12.43 -38.34
C SER A 393 -2.17 12.96 -39.31
N SER A 394 -3.24 12.20 -39.48
CA SER A 394 -4.34 12.58 -40.36
C SER A 394 -4.97 13.90 -39.90
N GLY A 395 -5.21 14.80 -40.85
CA GLY A 395 -5.80 16.13 -40.63
C GLY A 395 -4.82 17.22 -40.19
N TRP A 396 -3.53 16.91 -40.00
CA TRP A 396 -2.54 17.94 -39.65
C TRP A 396 -2.37 18.98 -40.74
N GLU A 397 -2.16 20.24 -40.33
CA GLU A 397 -1.84 21.37 -41.21
C GLU A 397 -0.45 21.92 -40.91
N GLY A 398 0.13 22.69 -41.84
CA GLY A 398 1.41 23.35 -41.59
C GLY A 398 2.61 22.40 -41.58
N VAL A 399 2.46 21.19 -42.12
CA VAL A 399 3.53 20.19 -42.08
C VAL A 399 4.72 20.64 -42.93
N GLY A 400 5.93 20.54 -42.36
CA GLY A 400 7.17 20.83 -43.06
C GLY A 400 7.33 19.98 -44.33
N ILE A 401 7.63 20.62 -45.45
CA ILE A 401 7.69 19.98 -46.78
C ILE A 401 8.81 18.95 -46.95
N GLY A 402 9.83 18.97 -46.09
CA GLY A 402 10.92 17.98 -46.08
C GLY A 402 10.77 16.92 -45.00
N ASN A 403 9.67 16.94 -44.23
CA ASN A 403 9.50 16.03 -43.10
C ASN A 403 9.36 14.58 -43.57
N PRO A 404 10.00 13.61 -42.88
CA PRO A 404 9.78 12.20 -43.16
C PRO A 404 8.35 11.80 -42.83
N ILE A 405 7.84 10.84 -43.60
CA ILE A 405 6.54 10.21 -43.37
C ILE A 405 6.79 8.86 -42.70
N LYS A 406 6.12 8.60 -41.59
CA LYS A 406 6.25 7.37 -40.81
C LYS A 406 4.91 6.64 -40.73
N VAL A 407 4.96 5.32 -40.88
CA VAL A 407 3.81 4.41 -40.72
C VAL A 407 4.22 3.30 -39.77
N THR A 408 3.59 3.24 -38.60
CA THR A 408 3.86 2.22 -37.58
C THR A 408 2.79 1.14 -37.63
N PHE A 409 3.20 -0.13 -37.69
CA PHE A 409 2.30 -1.29 -37.70
C PHE A 409 2.13 -1.87 -36.29
N ASP A 410 1.00 -2.55 -36.06
CA ASP A 410 0.71 -3.24 -34.78
C ASP A 410 1.57 -4.47 -34.52
N GLN A 411 2.26 -4.96 -35.56
CA GLN A 411 3.08 -6.17 -35.52
C GLN A 411 4.23 -6.08 -36.52
N GLU A 412 5.14 -7.05 -36.45
CA GLU A 412 6.24 -7.17 -37.42
C GLU A 412 5.71 -7.59 -38.79
N VAL A 413 6.24 -6.98 -39.84
CA VAL A 413 5.78 -7.16 -41.23
C VAL A 413 6.94 -7.46 -42.16
N ASN A 414 6.64 -8.12 -43.28
CA ASN A 414 7.60 -8.20 -44.38
C ASN A 414 7.82 -6.80 -44.98
N LYS A 415 9.05 -6.30 -44.83
CA LYS A 415 9.45 -4.94 -45.21
C LYS A 415 9.24 -4.64 -46.70
N SER A 416 9.55 -5.59 -47.59
CA SER A 416 9.35 -5.41 -49.05
C SER A 416 7.87 -5.26 -49.37
N SER A 417 7.02 -6.13 -48.80
CA SER A 417 5.57 -6.06 -49.05
C SER A 417 4.97 -4.72 -48.58
N ALA A 418 5.39 -4.21 -47.42
CA ALA A 418 4.89 -2.94 -46.92
C ALA A 418 5.34 -1.74 -47.78
N GLN A 419 6.58 -1.76 -48.28
CA GLN A 419 7.09 -0.76 -49.22
C GLN A 419 6.36 -0.80 -50.57
N GLU A 420 6.13 -1.99 -51.12
CA GLU A 420 5.37 -2.19 -52.37
C GLU A 420 3.91 -1.72 -52.25
N LYS A 421 3.32 -1.77 -51.05
CA LYS A 421 1.97 -1.28 -50.78
C LYS A 421 1.90 0.20 -50.41
N PHE A 422 3.04 0.88 -50.22
CA PHE A 422 3.07 2.31 -49.91
C PHE A 422 2.88 3.15 -51.17
N SER A 423 2.06 4.19 -51.07
CA SER A 423 1.92 5.21 -52.10
C SER A 423 1.65 6.58 -51.47
N ILE A 424 2.10 7.63 -52.14
CA ILE A 424 1.94 9.03 -51.75
C ILE A 424 1.37 9.83 -52.92
N THR A 425 0.43 10.73 -52.62
CA THR A 425 -0.20 11.64 -53.60
C THR A 425 -0.13 13.08 -53.05
N PRO A 426 0.40 14.07 -53.81
CA PRO A 426 1.03 13.93 -55.12
C PRO A 426 2.27 13.03 -55.08
N TYR A 427 2.56 12.37 -56.20
CA TYR A 427 3.71 11.46 -56.27
C TYR A 427 5.02 12.24 -56.10
N ILE A 428 5.90 11.70 -55.26
CA ILE A 428 7.26 12.20 -55.06
C ILE A 428 8.18 11.00 -54.84
N SER A 429 9.42 11.09 -55.33
CA SER A 429 10.41 10.05 -55.07
C SER A 429 10.97 10.18 -53.66
N GLY A 430 11.36 9.06 -53.06
CA GLY A 430 11.91 9.03 -51.71
C GLY A 430 12.61 7.72 -51.43
N ASP A 431 13.30 7.67 -50.30
CA ASP A 431 13.98 6.47 -49.81
C ASP A 431 13.24 5.89 -48.61
N PHE A 432 13.19 4.56 -48.52
CA PHE A 432 12.60 3.86 -47.39
C PHE A 432 13.66 3.40 -46.40
N SER A 433 13.35 3.56 -45.12
CA SER A 433 14.09 2.99 -44.00
C SER A 433 13.11 2.44 -42.96
N TRP A 434 13.63 1.73 -41.95
CA TRP A 434 12.81 1.06 -40.94
C TRP A 434 13.39 1.24 -39.54
N GLU A 435 12.49 1.40 -38.57
CA GLU A 435 12.79 1.43 -37.14
C GLU A 435 11.75 0.56 -36.41
N GLY A 436 12.16 -0.65 -36.00
CA GLY A 436 11.22 -1.65 -35.48
C GLY A 436 10.08 -1.94 -36.47
N ASN A 437 8.84 -1.78 -36.00
CA ASN A 437 7.61 -1.93 -36.81
C ASN A 437 7.22 -0.63 -37.56
N THR A 438 8.12 0.35 -37.68
CA THR A 438 7.84 1.62 -38.34
C THR A 438 8.55 1.71 -39.69
N LEU A 439 7.76 1.83 -40.75
CA LEU A 439 8.22 2.23 -42.08
C LEU A 439 8.44 3.74 -42.10
N ILE A 440 9.61 4.18 -42.54
CA ILE A 440 9.96 5.60 -42.70
C ILE A 440 10.21 5.86 -44.19
N PHE A 441 9.50 6.83 -44.75
CA PHE A 441 9.70 7.33 -46.11
C PHE A 441 10.25 8.75 -46.04
N GLN A 442 11.46 8.94 -46.55
CA GLN A 442 12.11 10.25 -46.64
C GLN A 442 11.98 10.75 -48.09
N PRO A 443 11.21 11.84 -48.34
CA PRO A 443 11.18 12.46 -49.66
C PRO A 443 12.58 12.94 -50.10
N LYS A 444 12.93 12.71 -51.37
CA LYS A 444 14.19 13.21 -51.98
C LYS A 444 14.13 14.70 -52.30
N ASP A 445 12.96 15.15 -52.74
CA ASP A 445 12.65 16.55 -52.98
C ASP A 445 11.65 17.04 -51.93
N ASN A 446 11.52 18.37 -51.81
CA ASN A 446 10.50 18.96 -50.96
C ASN A 446 9.09 18.70 -51.54
N LEU A 447 8.16 18.33 -50.66
CA LEU A 447 6.74 18.29 -50.99
C LEU A 447 6.24 19.69 -51.43
N PRO A 448 5.23 19.79 -52.31
CA PRO A 448 4.66 21.07 -52.69
C PRO A 448 4.06 21.81 -51.49
N PHE A 449 4.18 23.14 -51.46
CA PHE A 449 3.56 23.99 -50.42
C PHE A 449 2.03 23.97 -50.51
N SER A 450 1.35 24.27 -49.40
CA SER A 450 -0.11 24.42 -49.31
C SER A 450 -0.92 23.25 -49.88
N THR A 451 -0.34 22.06 -49.95
CA THR A 451 -0.86 20.92 -50.71
C THR A 451 -1.36 19.84 -49.78
N GLN A 452 -2.53 19.28 -50.09
CA GLN A 452 -3.04 18.09 -49.43
C GLN A 452 -2.23 16.87 -49.90
N VAL A 453 -1.46 16.30 -49.00
CA VAL A 453 -0.73 15.06 -49.20
C VAL A 453 -1.55 13.92 -48.62
N THR A 454 -1.68 12.83 -49.38
CA THR A 454 -2.35 11.59 -48.95
C THR A 454 -1.39 10.43 -49.05
N ILE A 455 -1.24 9.72 -47.93
CA ILE A 455 -0.50 8.48 -47.81
C ILE A 455 -1.49 7.34 -47.87
N LYS A 456 -1.22 6.34 -48.70
CA LYS A 456 -2.02 5.12 -48.81
C LYS A 456 -1.12 3.91 -48.65
N ILE A 457 -1.54 3.02 -47.76
CA ILE A 457 -1.02 1.68 -47.59
C ILE A 457 -2.06 0.72 -48.17
N GLY A 458 -1.75 0.06 -49.27
CA GLY A 458 -2.62 -0.94 -49.89
C GLY A 458 -2.82 -2.18 -49.01
N GLY A 459 -3.90 -2.92 -49.28
CA GLY A 459 -4.08 -4.27 -48.73
C GLY A 459 -3.06 -5.26 -49.30
N GLY A 460 -2.82 -6.34 -48.57
CA GLY A 460 -1.93 -7.44 -48.92
C GLY A 460 -0.51 -7.31 -48.34
N ILE A 461 -0.33 -6.54 -47.25
CA ILE A 461 0.93 -6.52 -46.50
C ILE A 461 1.09 -7.87 -45.83
N LYS A 462 2.26 -8.49 -46.02
CA LYS A 462 2.56 -9.80 -45.43
C LYS A 462 2.95 -9.65 -43.97
N SER A 463 2.25 -10.33 -43.07
CA SER A 463 2.64 -10.41 -41.67
C SER A 463 3.73 -11.47 -41.46
N ILE A 464 4.54 -11.33 -40.39
CA ILE A 464 5.48 -12.37 -39.96
C ILE A 464 4.79 -13.42 -39.08
N TYR A 465 3.93 -13.00 -38.15
CA TYR A 465 3.30 -13.88 -37.15
C TYR A 465 1.77 -13.92 -37.21
N GLY A 466 1.14 -12.86 -37.73
CA GLY A 466 -0.30 -12.68 -37.84
C GLY A 466 -0.86 -12.96 -39.22
N LEU A 467 -1.98 -12.31 -39.53
CA LEU A 467 -2.66 -12.41 -40.83
C LEU A 467 -2.28 -11.23 -41.74
N ASP A 468 -2.24 -11.47 -43.05
CA ASP A 468 -1.94 -10.46 -44.07
C ASP A 468 -3.01 -9.38 -44.14
N SER A 469 -2.65 -8.10 -44.31
CA SER A 469 -3.68 -7.04 -44.37
C SER A 469 -4.66 -7.29 -45.51
N ILE A 470 -5.95 -7.12 -45.25
CA ILE A 470 -7.00 -7.29 -46.28
C ILE A 470 -7.46 -5.96 -46.88
N GLN A 471 -7.41 -4.89 -46.08
CA GLN A 471 -7.90 -3.58 -46.46
C GLN A 471 -6.77 -2.58 -46.67
N ALA A 472 -7.06 -1.54 -47.46
CA ALA A 472 -6.17 -0.39 -47.57
C ALA A 472 -6.41 0.60 -46.42
N PHE A 473 -5.36 1.32 -46.04
CA PHE A 473 -5.38 2.37 -45.03
C PHE A 473 -4.89 3.68 -45.64
N THR A 474 -5.50 4.80 -45.27
CA THR A 474 -5.15 6.12 -45.78
C THR A 474 -5.00 7.13 -44.65
N SER A 475 -4.07 8.05 -44.79
CA SER A 475 -3.90 9.22 -43.92
C SER A 475 -3.57 10.43 -44.78
N SER A 476 -4.12 11.60 -44.45
CA SER A 476 -3.90 12.81 -45.24
C SER A 476 -3.52 14.00 -44.36
N PHE A 477 -2.57 14.82 -44.78
CA PHE A 477 -2.13 16.04 -44.10
C PHE A 477 -1.88 17.17 -45.10
N LYS A 478 -1.85 18.43 -44.64
CA LYS A 478 -1.60 19.61 -45.47
C LYS A 478 -0.23 20.21 -45.15
N THR A 479 0.57 20.43 -46.19
CA THR A 479 1.90 21.06 -46.04
C THR A 479 1.80 22.54 -45.70
N GLN A 480 2.88 23.09 -45.15
CA GLN A 480 3.01 24.52 -44.83
C GLN A 480 2.78 25.42 -46.05
N SER A 481 2.32 26.65 -45.78
CA SER A 481 2.10 27.66 -46.80
C SER A 481 3.40 28.20 -47.39
N GLN A 482 3.41 28.52 -48.69
CA GLN A 482 4.51 29.24 -49.33
C GLN A 482 4.53 30.69 -48.86
N VAL A 483 5.72 31.23 -48.59
CA VAL A 483 5.94 32.66 -48.36
C VAL A 483 6.70 33.23 -49.56
N PHE A 484 6.10 34.19 -50.26
CA PHE A 484 6.75 34.93 -51.33
C PHE A 484 7.01 36.36 -50.88
N LYS A 485 8.25 36.86 -51.01
CA LYS A 485 8.61 38.21 -50.57
C LYS A 485 9.75 38.80 -51.40
N LEU A 486 9.57 40.04 -51.85
CA LEU A 486 10.60 40.88 -52.45
C LEU A 486 11.47 41.53 -51.37
N SER A 487 12.75 41.72 -51.66
CA SER A 487 13.72 42.37 -50.77
C SER A 487 13.65 43.91 -50.85
N VAL A 488 12.46 44.48 -50.66
CA VAL A 488 12.25 45.94 -50.64
C VAL A 488 12.70 46.50 -49.28
N PRO A 489 13.57 47.53 -49.22
CA PRO A 489 13.97 48.13 -47.96
C PRO A 489 12.77 48.82 -47.28
N ALA A 490 12.70 48.76 -45.95
CA ALA A 490 11.68 49.46 -45.17
C ALA A 490 12.30 50.74 -44.58
N PHE A 491 11.80 51.91 -45.02
CA PHE A 491 12.22 53.20 -44.48
C PHE A 491 11.10 53.82 -43.66
N LEU A 492 11.41 54.25 -42.44
CA LEU A 492 10.44 55.05 -41.68
C LEU A 492 10.36 56.45 -42.29
N GLN A 493 9.15 57.00 -42.33
CA GLN A 493 8.92 58.37 -42.78
C GLN A 493 9.61 59.38 -41.87
N LYS A 494 10.22 60.42 -42.43
CA LYS A 494 10.88 61.48 -41.66
C LYS A 494 9.88 62.50 -41.13
N HIS A 495 8.85 62.83 -41.90
CA HIS A 495 7.83 63.79 -41.53
C HIS A 495 6.54 63.09 -41.07
N PRO A 496 5.74 63.70 -40.17
CA PRO A 496 4.47 63.17 -39.70
C PRO A 496 3.47 62.73 -40.79
N LEU A 497 3.44 63.40 -41.94
CA LEU A 497 2.46 63.15 -43.00
C LEU A 497 3.10 62.79 -44.36
N SER A 498 4.32 62.25 -44.39
CA SER A 498 5.05 61.93 -45.64
C SER A 498 5.01 60.45 -46.03
N CYS A 499 4.00 59.70 -45.60
CA CYS A 499 3.93 58.25 -45.78
C CYS A 499 4.04 57.82 -47.26
N GLU A 500 3.41 58.55 -48.18
CA GLU A 500 3.36 58.27 -49.62
C GLU A 500 4.71 58.48 -50.29
N VAL A 501 5.45 59.49 -49.83
CA VAL A 501 6.80 59.75 -50.31
C VAL A 501 7.80 58.75 -49.74
N SER A 502 7.65 58.37 -48.48
CA SER A 502 8.46 57.29 -47.89
C SER A 502 8.21 55.95 -48.59
N ALA A 503 6.95 55.62 -48.89
CA ALA A 503 6.59 54.44 -49.67
C ALA A 503 7.19 54.48 -51.09
N LEU A 504 7.13 55.63 -51.76
CA LEU A 504 7.81 55.84 -53.04
C LEU A 504 9.32 55.63 -52.92
N ARG A 505 9.96 56.18 -51.89
CA ARG A 505 11.39 56.01 -51.62
C ARG A 505 11.77 54.55 -51.45
N MET A 506 10.98 53.76 -50.71
CA MET A 506 11.22 52.31 -50.55
C MET A 506 11.21 51.58 -51.90
N THR A 507 10.21 51.86 -52.74
CA THR A 507 10.09 51.22 -54.07
C THR A 507 11.18 51.64 -55.05
N LEU A 508 11.57 52.92 -55.07
CA LEU A 508 12.70 53.40 -55.89
C LEU A 508 14.02 52.80 -55.43
N ALA A 509 14.25 52.70 -54.11
CA ALA A 509 15.47 52.10 -53.58
C ALA A 509 15.58 50.61 -53.94
N TYR A 510 14.46 49.89 -53.99
CA TYR A 510 14.42 48.51 -54.50
C TYR A 510 14.81 48.42 -55.99
N ARG A 511 14.52 49.45 -56.78
CA ARG A 511 15.01 49.61 -58.17
C ARG A 511 16.46 50.11 -58.27
N GLY A 512 17.17 50.22 -57.15
CA GLY A 512 18.53 50.75 -57.11
C GLY A 512 18.61 52.29 -57.22
N ILE A 513 17.48 52.98 -57.20
CA ILE A 513 17.39 54.44 -57.34
C ILE A 513 17.33 55.06 -55.94
N GLN A 514 18.44 55.61 -55.48
CA GLN A 514 18.53 56.24 -54.16
C GLN A 514 18.05 57.69 -54.23
N LYS A 515 17.02 58.02 -53.45
CA LYS A 515 16.47 59.37 -53.30
C LYS A 515 16.18 59.69 -51.84
N THR A 516 16.26 60.97 -51.49
CA THR A 516 15.83 61.45 -50.17
C THR A 516 14.34 61.75 -50.18
N GLU A 517 13.74 61.78 -48.99
CA GLU A 517 12.32 62.11 -48.83
C GLU A 517 12.06 63.57 -49.21
N GLU A 518 13.01 64.45 -48.91
CA GLU A 518 12.99 65.87 -49.24
C GLU A 518 13.02 66.11 -50.76
N GLU A 519 13.87 65.38 -51.48
CA GLU A 519 13.92 65.44 -52.95
C GLU A 519 12.58 65.04 -53.58
N LEU A 520 11.98 63.95 -53.10
CA LEU A 520 10.73 63.45 -53.62
C LEU A 520 9.54 64.34 -53.24
N LEU A 521 9.47 64.85 -52.00
CA LEU A 521 8.47 65.83 -51.57
C LEU A 521 8.50 67.09 -52.44
N SER A 522 9.70 67.59 -52.77
CA SER A 522 9.85 68.77 -53.63
C SER A 522 9.25 68.56 -55.04
N LYS A 523 9.33 67.33 -55.57
CA LYS A 523 8.76 66.95 -56.87
C LYS A 523 7.26 66.70 -56.82
N VAL A 524 6.74 66.20 -55.70
CA VAL A 524 5.30 66.08 -55.48
C VAL A 524 4.65 67.46 -55.47
N GLY A 525 5.30 68.43 -54.80
CA GLY A 525 4.83 69.80 -54.66
C GLY A 525 3.71 69.94 -53.62
N PHE A 526 3.44 71.18 -53.20
CA PHE A 526 2.46 71.51 -52.17
C PHE A 526 1.31 72.36 -52.72
N ASP A 527 0.09 72.02 -52.31
CA ASP A 527 -1.11 72.84 -52.52
C ASP A 527 -1.10 74.00 -51.52
N PRO A 528 -1.07 75.27 -51.98
CA PRO A 528 -1.05 76.43 -51.10
C PRO A 528 -2.41 76.78 -50.49
N THR A 529 -3.49 76.04 -50.82
CA THR A 529 -4.85 76.34 -50.34
C THR A 529 -4.96 76.18 -48.82
N GLU A 530 -5.29 77.26 -48.12
CA GLU A 530 -5.58 77.23 -46.68
C GLU A 530 -6.85 76.42 -46.37
N HIS A 531 -6.85 75.73 -45.23
CA HIS A 531 -8.00 74.95 -44.79
C HIS A 531 -9.02 75.85 -44.09
N ILE A 532 -10.08 76.24 -44.80
CA ILE A 532 -11.10 77.18 -44.32
C ILE A 532 -12.48 76.53 -44.40
N GLY A 533 -13.10 76.27 -43.25
CA GLY A 533 -14.41 75.62 -43.19
C GLY A 533 -14.36 74.22 -43.82
N ASN A 534 -15.16 74.00 -44.88
CA ASN A 534 -15.16 72.75 -45.64
C ASN A 534 -14.48 72.91 -47.02
N VAL A 535 -13.55 73.87 -47.15
CA VAL A 535 -12.79 74.15 -48.37
C VAL A 535 -11.30 73.91 -48.12
N TRP A 536 -10.65 73.11 -48.98
CA TRP A 536 -9.21 72.80 -48.90
C TRP A 536 -8.63 72.36 -50.25
N GLY A 537 -7.35 71.98 -50.28
CA GLY A 537 -6.59 71.65 -51.49
C GLY A 537 -6.97 70.33 -52.16
N ASN A 538 -6.39 70.04 -53.33
CA ASN A 538 -6.69 68.84 -54.12
C ASN A 538 -5.58 67.77 -54.05
N PRO A 539 -5.77 66.66 -53.33
CA PRO A 539 -4.76 65.62 -53.16
C PRO A 539 -4.49 64.82 -54.44
N TYR A 540 -5.35 64.94 -55.48
CA TYR A 540 -5.10 64.37 -56.80
C TYR A 540 -4.11 65.19 -57.64
N GLU A 541 -3.77 66.41 -57.22
CA GLU A 541 -2.82 67.27 -57.96
C GLU A 541 -1.43 67.30 -57.30
N ARG A 542 -1.40 67.49 -55.99
CA ARG A 542 -0.19 67.74 -55.17
C ARG A 542 -0.50 67.54 -53.68
N PHE A 543 0.53 67.62 -52.83
CA PHE A 543 0.39 67.41 -51.39
C PHE A 543 -0.45 68.51 -50.73
N VAL A 544 -1.48 68.14 -49.98
CA VAL A 544 -2.41 69.10 -49.36
C VAL A 544 -1.97 69.45 -47.94
N GLY A 545 -1.64 70.73 -47.72
CA GLY A 545 -1.26 71.31 -46.44
C GLY A 545 0.19 71.04 -46.00
N ASN A 546 0.45 71.11 -44.70
CA ASN A 546 1.80 71.01 -44.13
C ASN A 546 2.18 69.56 -43.82
N VAL A 547 3.29 69.06 -44.40
CA VAL A 547 3.82 67.70 -44.17
C VAL A 547 4.28 67.46 -42.72
N ASP A 548 4.69 68.52 -42.01
CA ASP A 548 5.02 68.51 -40.59
C ASP A 548 3.81 68.78 -39.67
N GLY A 549 2.62 68.83 -40.28
CA GLY A 549 1.37 69.13 -39.60
C GLY A 549 0.69 67.91 -38.97
N ARG A 550 -0.60 68.10 -38.70
CA ARG A 550 -1.51 67.09 -38.17
C ARG A 550 -2.61 66.83 -39.19
N GLN A 551 -2.87 65.55 -39.45
CA GLN A 551 -3.82 65.11 -40.47
C GLN A 551 -5.23 65.65 -40.19
N MET A 552 -5.95 66.06 -41.23
CA MET A 552 -7.30 66.67 -41.18
C MET A 552 -7.38 68.03 -40.47
N THR A 553 -6.25 68.62 -40.06
CA THR A 553 -6.23 69.97 -39.48
C THR A 553 -5.32 70.90 -40.27
N THR A 554 -4.02 70.58 -40.34
CA THR A 554 -3.01 71.45 -40.97
C THR A 554 -2.36 70.81 -42.19
N GLY A 555 -2.49 69.49 -42.36
CA GLY A 555 -2.09 68.74 -43.56
C GLY A 555 -2.99 67.53 -43.78
N TYR A 556 -2.96 66.96 -44.98
CA TYR A 556 -3.73 65.76 -45.31
C TYR A 556 -2.83 64.66 -45.87
N GLY A 557 -2.21 64.90 -47.02
CA GLY A 557 -1.51 63.87 -47.80
C GLY A 557 -1.62 64.14 -49.29
N VAL A 558 -1.29 63.13 -50.09
CA VAL A 558 -1.35 63.16 -51.56
C VAL A 558 -1.81 61.79 -52.09
N TYR A 559 -2.56 61.77 -53.20
CA TYR A 559 -3.03 60.52 -53.78
C TYR A 559 -2.09 59.90 -54.82
N TRP A 560 -2.47 58.71 -55.28
CA TRP A 560 -1.69 57.86 -56.18
C TRP A 560 -1.27 58.52 -57.50
N GLY A 561 -2.07 59.44 -58.04
CA GLY A 561 -1.77 60.13 -59.32
C GLY A 561 -0.46 60.92 -59.27
N PRO A 562 -0.30 61.90 -58.37
CA PRO A 562 0.94 62.64 -58.19
C PRO A 562 2.14 61.77 -57.84
N ILE A 563 1.97 60.72 -57.03
CA ILE A 563 3.05 59.78 -56.69
C ILE A 563 3.52 59.00 -57.93
N ALA A 564 2.59 58.49 -58.74
CA ALA A 564 2.94 57.85 -60.02
C ALA A 564 3.61 58.83 -60.98
N ARG A 565 3.15 60.09 -61.04
CA ARG A 565 3.79 61.13 -61.86
C ARG A 565 5.26 61.34 -61.47
N VAL A 566 5.54 61.48 -60.17
CA VAL A 566 6.92 61.65 -59.68
C VAL A 566 7.74 60.38 -59.93
N ALA A 567 7.16 59.20 -59.70
CA ALA A 567 7.84 57.94 -59.98
C ALA A 567 8.26 57.82 -61.46
N LYS A 568 7.42 58.26 -62.42
CA LYS A 568 7.71 58.29 -63.87
C LYS A 568 8.95 59.10 -64.26
N GLU A 569 9.40 60.02 -63.43
CA GLU A 569 10.65 60.76 -63.67
C GLU A 569 11.90 59.88 -63.47
N PHE A 570 11.76 58.74 -62.79
CA PHE A 570 12.87 57.86 -62.42
C PHE A 570 12.74 56.43 -62.95
N THR A 571 11.53 55.88 -62.98
CA THR A 571 11.24 54.54 -63.51
C THR A 571 9.82 54.47 -64.03
N ASN A 572 9.52 53.46 -64.85
CA ASN A 572 8.15 53.21 -65.29
C ASN A 572 7.24 52.97 -64.07
N SER A 573 6.08 53.62 -64.06
CA SER A 573 5.08 53.42 -63.03
C SER A 573 3.68 53.65 -63.55
N GLN A 574 2.71 53.06 -62.87
CA GLN A 574 1.31 53.17 -63.22
C GLN A 574 0.46 53.24 -61.96
N SER A 575 -0.34 54.30 -61.85
CA SER A 575 -1.42 54.35 -60.86
C SER A 575 -2.63 53.55 -61.33
N PHE A 576 -3.37 52.98 -60.40
CA PHE A 576 -4.56 52.19 -60.67
C PHE A 576 -5.63 52.38 -59.58
N GLU A 577 -6.85 51.97 -59.90
CA GLU A 577 -7.98 51.85 -58.96
C GLU A 577 -8.72 50.54 -59.23
N GLY A 578 -9.43 50.03 -58.23
CA GLY A 578 -10.31 48.86 -58.36
C GLY A 578 -9.61 47.52 -58.50
N TRP A 579 -8.29 47.44 -58.30
CA TRP A 579 -7.55 46.17 -58.38
C TRP A 579 -8.01 45.18 -57.30
N GLY A 580 -7.94 43.89 -57.62
CA GLY A 580 -8.06 42.81 -56.65
C GLY A 580 -6.71 42.45 -56.04
N VAL A 581 -6.74 41.52 -55.08
CA VAL A 581 -5.51 40.98 -54.48
C VAL A 581 -4.64 40.27 -55.50
N LYS A 582 -5.26 39.58 -56.46
CA LYS A 582 -4.58 38.84 -57.52
C LYS A 582 -3.67 39.75 -58.32
N GLU A 583 -4.14 40.92 -58.73
CA GLU A 583 -3.35 41.86 -59.52
C GLU A 583 -2.14 42.35 -58.71
N VAL A 584 -2.32 42.63 -57.42
CA VAL A 584 -1.24 43.03 -56.51
C VAL A 584 -0.22 41.91 -56.34
N THR A 585 -0.65 40.68 -56.04
CA THR A 585 0.26 39.55 -55.83
C THR A 585 0.99 39.16 -57.11
N GLN A 586 0.33 39.25 -58.28
CA GLN A 586 0.97 39.02 -59.57
C GLN A 586 2.02 40.10 -59.89
N ALA A 587 1.75 41.37 -59.60
CA ALA A 587 2.77 42.42 -59.71
C ALA A 587 3.98 42.12 -58.83
N VAL A 588 3.74 41.72 -57.58
CA VAL A 588 4.80 41.34 -56.64
C VAL A 588 5.58 40.11 -57.12
N ILE A 589 4.92 39.06 -57.65
CA ILE A 589 5.58 37.88 -58.25
C ILE A 589 6.49 38.29 -59.42
N GLN A 590 6.03 39.23 -60.25
CA GLN A 590 6.81 39.79 -61.36
C GLN A 590 7.96 40.69 -60.91
N GLY A 591 8.19 40.83 -59.60
CA GLY A 591 9.25 41.66 -59.05
C GLY A 591 8.88 43.15 -58.98
N ASN A 592 7.59 43.50 -59.00
CA ASN A 592 7.11 44.89 -58.97
C ASN A 592 6.43 45.20 -57.63
N PRO A 593 7.06 45.99 -56.74
CA PRO A 593 6.42 46.38 -55.50
C PRO A 593 5.27 47.36 -55.76
N VAL A 594 4.23 47.27 -54.93
CA VAL A 594 3.00 48.03 -55.12
C VAL A 594 2.75 48.93 -53.94
N ILE A 595 2.71 50.25 -54.16
CA ILE A 595 2.27 51.22 -53.16
C ILE A 595 0.75 51.20 -53.14
N ILE A 596 0.13 51.10 -51.96
CA ILE A 596 -1.32 51.13 -51.81
C ILE A 596 -1.75 52.19 -50.78
N TRP A 597 -2.94 52.75 -50.99
CA TRP A 597 -3.56 53.69 -50.06
C TRP A 597 -4.49 52.96 -49.10
N VAL A 598 -4.29 53.21 -47.82
CA VAL A 598 -4.93 52.55 -46.69
C VAL A 598 -5.21 53.59 -45.61
N PHE A 599 -5.75 53.15 -44.47
CA PHE A 599 -5.78 54.01 -43.28
C PHE A 599 -4.93 53.43 -42.16
N SER A 600 -4.21 54.28 -41.43
CA SER A 600 -3.42 53.91 -40.26
C SER A 600 -4.31 53.72 -39.03
N ARG A 601 -5.21 54.68 -38.74
CA ARG A 601 -6.18 54.67 -37.63
C ARG A 601 -7.51 55.31 -38.04
N GLY A 602 -8.63 54.83 -37.51
CA GLY A 602 -9.95 55.43 -37.74
C GLY A 602 -10.57 55.05 -39.08
N GLY A 603 -9.94 55.44 -40.20
CA GLY A 603 -10.41 55.11 -41.55
C GLY A 603 -11.79 55.68 -41.86
N VAL A 604 -12.11 56.86 -41.33
CA VAL A 604 -13.46 57.45 -41.40
C VAL A 604 -13.61 58.23 -42.71
N PRO A 605 -14.52 57.86 -43.62
CA PRO A 605 -14.78 58.63 -44.82
C PRO A 605 -15.23 60.06 -44.51
N THR A 606 -14.70 61.02 -45.26
CA THR A 606 -14.97 62.46 -45.15
C THR A 606 -14.87 63.11 -46.53
N SER A 607 -15.19 64.40 -46.62
CA SER A 607 -15.07 65.14 -47.87
C SER A 607 -15.00 66.64 -47.64
N TRP A 608 -14.27 67.36 -48.50
CA TRP A 608 -14.28 68.81 -48.59
C TRP A 608 -14.47 69.25 -50.05
N TYR A 609 -14.56 70.56 -50.29
CA TYR A 609 -14.60 71.15 -51.62
C TYR A 609 -13.28 71.86 -51.94
N THR A 610 -12.82 71.83 -53.19
CA THR A 610 -11.76 72.73 -53.64
C THR A 610 -12.29 74.16 -53.79
N PRO A 611 -11.43 75.20 -53.85
CA PRO A 611 -11.87 76.56 -54.17
C PRO A 611 -12.64 76.67 -55.49
N GLY A 612 -12.40 75.75 -56.44
CA GLY A 612 -13.13 75.63 -57.70
C GLY A 612 -14.46 74.86 -57.61
N GLY A 613 -14.88 74.44 -56.42
CA GLY A 613 -16.15 73.75 -56.17
C GLY A 613 -16.14 72.23 -56.41
N GLN A 614 -14.97 71.63 -56.69
CA GLN A 614 -14.87 70.17 -56.85
C GLN A 614 -14.96 69.48 -55.48
N LYS A 615 -15.85 68.50 -55.34
CA LYS A 615 -15.92 67.69 -54.12
C LYS A 615 -14.80 66.64 -54.09
N ILE A 616 -13.99 66.65 -53.04
CA ILE A 616 -12.91 65.69 -52.79
C ILE A 616 -13.38 64.65 -51.79
N TYR A 617 -13.32 63.37 -52.17
CA TYR A 617 -13.45 62.26 -51.23
C TYR A 617 -12.14 62.06 -50.48
N ALA A 618 -12.25 61.89 -49.17
CA ALA A 618 -11.12 61.73 -48.28
C ALA A 618 -11.41 60.77 -47.14
N VAL A 619 -10.37 60.38 -46.41
CA VAL A 619 -10.48 59.47 -45.28
C VAL A 619 -9.61 59.98 -44.15
N SER A 620 -10.19 60.15 -42.97
CA SER A 620 -9.41 60.47 -41.78
C SER A 620 -8.52 59.28 -41.42
N GLY A 621 -7.23 59.54 -41.20
CA GLY A 621 -6.23 58.49 -41.00
C GLY A 621 -5.65 57.94 -42.30
N GLU A 622 -5.78 58.64 -43.43
CA GLU A 622 -5.11 58.32 -44.70
C GLU A 622 -3.64 57.96 -44.46
N HIS A 623 -3.19 56.93 -45.16
CA HIS A 623 -1.86 56.38 -45.07
C HIS A 623 -1.52 55.60 -46.33
N SER A 624 -0.24 55.37 -46.57
CA SER A 624 0.20 54.48 -47.64
C SER A 624 1.27 53.51 -47.17
N VAL A 625 1.26 52.32 -47.78
CA VAL A 625 2.22 51.24 -47.49
C VAL A 625 2.67 50.59 -48.78
N VAL A 626 3.79 49.88 -48.73
CA VAL A 626 4.30 49.11 -49.87
C VAL A 626 3.98 47.64 -49.67
N VAL A 627 3.24 47.02 -50.58
CA VAL A 627 3.08 45.57 -50.64
C VAL A 627 4.34 44.95 -51.20
N VAL A 628 4.96 44.06 -50.42
CA VAL A 628 6.26 43.44 -50.73
C VAL A 628 6.19 41.92 -50.84
N GLY A 629 5.08 41.30 -50.43
CA GLY A 629 4.97 39.84 -50.41
C GLY A 629 3.60 39.35 -49.93
N PHE A 630 3.46 38.03 -49.83
CA PHE A 630 2.26 37.36 -49.34
C PHE A 630 2.57 35.95 -48.82
N VAL A 631 1.63 35.40 -48.04
CA VAL A 631 1.67 34.01 -47.53
C VAL A 631 0.47 33.26 -48.09
N GLY A 632 0.71 32.06 -48.62
CA GLY A 632 -0.30 31.22 -49.26
C GLY A 632 -0.33 31.37 -50.80
N PRO A 633 -1.38 30.87 -51.47
CA PRO A 633 -1.50 30.96 -52.93
C PRO A 633 -1.69 32.42 -53.36
N ALA A 634 -1.07 32.82 -54.47
CA ALA A 634 -1.11 34.21 -54.96
C ALA A 634 -2.53 34.72 -55.28
N GLU A 635 -3.39 33.81 -55.73
CA GLU A 635 -4.77 34.08 -56.11
C GLU A 635 -5.66 34.41 -54.90
N ASP A 636 -5.35 33.82 -53.74
CA ASP A 636 -6.07 34.04 -52.49
C ASP A 636 -5.13 33.86 -51.28
N PRO A 637 -4.24 34.84 -51.02
CA PRO A 637 -3.26 34.71 -49.96
C PRO A 637 -3.91 34.88 -48.60
N THR A 638 -3.50 34.06 -47.64
CA THR A 638 -3.97 34.16 -46.25
C THR A 638 -3.48 35.44 -45.57
N GLN A 639 -2.30 35.93 -45.99
CA GLN A 639 -1.70 37.16 -45.47
C GLN A 639 -0.99 37.95 -46.57
N ILE A 640 -0.96 39.27 -46.42
CA ILE A 640 -0.17 40.20 -47.23
C ILE A 640 0.96 40.78 -46.38
N ILE A 641 2.16 40.84 -46.94
CA ILE A 641 3.34 41.40 -46.31
C ILE A 641 3.51 42.82 -46.84
N VAL A 642 3.54 43.79 -45.94
CA VAL A 642 3.69 45.21 -46.27
C VAL A 642 4.87 45.81 -45.53
N ASN A 643 5.56 46.75 -46.16
CA ASN A 643 6.42 47.70 -45.47
C ASN A 643 5.61 48.97 -45.19
N ASP A 644 5.43 49.28 -43.91
CA ASP A 644 4.69 50.43 -43.42
C ASP A 644 5.68 51.55 -43.01
N PRO A 645 5.56 52.76 -43.59
CA PRO A 645 6.40 53.91 -43.24
C PRO A 645 6.36 54.33 -41.76
N LEU A 646 5.38 53.90 -40.97
CA LEU A 646 5.28 54.24 -39.55
C LEU A 646 5.98 53.23 -38.64
N VAL A 647 6.05 51.96 -39.02
CA VAL A 647 6.39 50.86 -38.10
C VAL A 647 7.23 49.74 -38.71
N GLY A 648 7.57 49.82 -40.01
CA GLY A 648 8.38 48.81 -40.69
C GLY A 648 7.54 47.66 -41.28
N GLN A 649 8.11 46.47 -41.36
CA GLN A 649 7.47 45.34 -42.05
C GLN A 649 6.40 44.67 -41.18
N ILE A 650 5.20 44.48 -41.72
CA ILE A 650 4.05 43.86 -41.05
C ILE A 650 3.39 42.81 -41.96
N TYR A 651 2.79 41.79 -41.34
CA TYR A 651 1.92 40.82 -41.99
C TYR A 651 0.47 41.13 -41.63
N TRP A 652 -0.35 41.45 -42.62
CA TRP A 652 -1.78 41.62 -42.44
C TRP A 652 -2.52 40.37 -42.89
N THR A 653 -3.52 39.95 -42.12
CA THR A 653 -4.48 38.95 -42.60
C THR A 653 -5.23 39.51 -43.82
N ARG A 654 -5.71 38.64 -44.70
CA ARG A 654 -6.51 39.00 -45.88
C ARG A 654 -7.64 39.98 -45.54
N SER A 655 -8.38 39.70 -44.46
CA SER A 655 -9.47 40.56 -43.96
C SER A 655 -9.01 41.97 -43.56
N VAL A 656 -7.89 42.09 -42.84
CA VAL A 656 -7.36 43.41 -42.43
C VAL A 656 -6.89 44.21 -43.64
N PHE A 657 -6.20 43.56 -44.58
CA PHE A 657 -5.75 44.19 -45.81
C PHE A 657 -6.95 44.69 -46.63
N ASP A 658 -7.96 43.85 -46.86
CA ASP A 658 -9.15 44.22 -47.65
C ASP A 658 -9.88 45.41 -47.04
N LYS A 659 -10.12 45.35 -45.73
CA LYS A 659 -10.79 46.44 -44.99
C LYS A 659 -10.05 47.76 -45.12
N LYS A 660 -8.71 47.74 -45.04
CA LYS A 660 -7.89 48.94 -45.09
C LYS A 660 -7.83 49.55 -46.49
N TRP A 661 -7.69 48.72 -47.50
CA TRP A 661 -7.49 49.15 -48.88
C TRP A 661 -8.79 49.52 -49.61
N SER A 662 -9.92 48.89 -49.26
CA SER A 662 -11.20 49.13 -49.93
C SER A 662 -11.73 50.56 -49.75
N VAL A 663 -11.38 51.24 -48.66
CA VAL A 663 -11.86 52.61 -48.35
C VAL A 663 -11.35 53.62 -49.38
N PHE A 664 -10.22 53.33 -50.04
CA PHE A 664 -9.65 54.12 -51.13
C PHE A 664 -9.87 53.47 -52.49
N ASN A 665 -11.04 52.84 -52.71
CA ASN A 665 -11.38 52.18 -53.98
C ASN A 665 -10.31 51.18 -54.48
N ARG A 666 -9.55 50.57 -53.57
CA ARG A 666 -8.43 49.67 -53.88
C ARG A 666 -7.41 50.30 -54.84
N SER A 667 -7.03 51.54 -54.54
CA SER A 667 -6.09 52.31 -55.36
C SER A 667 -4.63 52.15 -54.94
N GLY A 668 -3.73 52.42 -55.88
CA GLY A 668 -2.31 52.28 -55.66
C GLY A 668 -1.45 52.69 -56.86
N VAL A 669 -0.15 52.45 -56.73
CA VAL A 669 0.86 52.68 -57.75
C VAL A 669 1.76 51.46 -57.84
N VAL A 670 1.88 50.86 -59.03
CA VAL A 670 2.89 49.84 -59.31
C VAL A 670 4.14 50.52 -59.84
N ILE A 671 5.30 50.10 -59.33
CA ILE A 671 6.62 50.57 -59.76
C ILE A 671 7.32 49.43 -60.51
N TYR A 672 7.63 49.66 -61.79
CA TYR A 672 8.26 48.68 -62.68
C TYR A 672 9.78 48.75 -62.64
#